data_AF-A0A4Q0Z3B3-F1
#
_entry.id   AF-A0A4Q0Z3B3-F1
#
_cell.length_a   1.000
_cell.length_b   1.000
_cell.length_c   1.000
_cell.angle_alpha   90.00
_cell.angle_beta   90.00
_cell.angle_gamma   90.00
#
_symmetry.space_group_name_H-M   'P 1'
#
loop_
_entity.id
_entity.type
_entity.pdbx_description
1 polymer ?
#
loop_
_entity_poly.entity_id
_entity_poly.type
_entity_poly.pdbx_seq_one_letter_code
_entity_poly.pdbx_strand_id
1 'polypeptide(L)'
;MSKSLVDYKGIKVKKELYPIIKHIEDVDKYREELGRLSSSWDIFALLGQLGDIHIDIGKTKENFLNLTTTLLNHLSDETVKKATAEMKFKAQVAIDIVNRNLFERTADIGFLATDDDIRDFLQNFVSRYNSDSVELKEEIQKRFLEYVQKYSVYYDIVLADTKGKVVARLDDDVKVDWLDKEFTQKVINSSDEYVETFQYHDFIPHKKQSLVYSYKVTQTNDSDSEVLGVLCLCFRFRDEMEGIFNNLIETRNKEALTILDEDGIVIASSDKDYIPLESKLEIVLDEEYKIVSFCGRDYIAKTCVTNGYQGFKGLKWYGHIMVPLEYAFLSNQSNEAKADDAIIESMMENEQHFSKDLKDVFNKSKTIQENLGRVIWNGNVAQSKLNSSNREFSKSLLSEIGVTGVKANSSLSNLNQTIINSILKDSEFLSSLAIDIMDRNLYERANDCRWWALTSYFRKAFDDYNSLSYKEKEISSILKYINDLYTVYTNLLVFDKSGKIIAVSNEKENYLVGKVLPQKWVGETLNLKDTSKYCVSDFEETNLYANESTYVYCAAIRSFENQNEINGGIAIVFDSTPEFHAMLEDSLPKGKDGVFALFASRDKKVISSTNKDIEVNSIIDIEDKFFELKNGEQKSEIIEIDNKYYALGVRCSQGYREYKSAKDDYVNDVFCLVFNYIGEKHFDSLKYEQKSKFLNSNAKKVFTDSCVELATFHLGNKFLAVEAKNVIESISIDKLEESIDMDKNNPFKGMVLHKDNLISVLDIRSFIKEDITDTELNTIILLEYDKDNKEHCVGILVSSLESVSVVEKNSIQQIQSHFLGTGTLVESLADISDYEESQVAMVLDIKKIDDNLTKKV
;
A
#
# COMPACT_ATOMS: atom_id res chain seq x y z
N MET A 1 -13.31 -29.23 -13.68
CA MET A 1 -13.43 -27.82 -13.21
C MET A 1 -14.62 -27.07 -13.85
N SER A 2 -15.75 -27.71 -14.18
CA SER A 2 -16.86 -27.07 -14.91
C SER A 2 -18.15 -26.81 -14.09
N LYS A 3 -18.13 -26.99 -12.76
CA LYS A 3 -19.34 -26.91 -11.91
C LYS A 3 -19.52 -25.61 -11.10
N SER A 4 -18.66 -24.61 -11.26
CA SER A 4 -18.66 -23.39 -10.41
C SER A 4 -18.93 -22.07 -11.14
N LEU A 5 -19.20 -22.08 -12.45
CA LEU A 5 -19.43 -20.86 -13.23
C LEU A 5 -20.93 -20.62 -13.47
N VAL A 6 -21.38 -19.37 -13.32
CA VAL A 6 -22.74 -18.88 -13.53
C VAL A 6 -22.72 -17.83 -14.64
N ASP A 7 -23.76 -17.79 -15.49
CA ASP A 7 -23.90 -16.74 -16.50
C ASP A 7 -24.35 -15.43 -15.84
N TYR A 8 -23.54 -14.39 -15.98
CA TYR A 8 -23.86 -13.02 -15.57
C TYR A 8 -23.81 -12.11 -16.81
N LYS A 9 -25.01 -11.76 -17.32
CA LYS A 9 -25.19 -10.85 -18.47
C LYS A 9 -24.32 -11.22 -19.69
N GLY A 10 -24.17 -12.51 -19.99
CA GLY A 10 -23.44 -13.00 -21.17
C GLY A 10 -21.97 -13.36 -20.92
N ILE A 11 -21.51 -13.33 -19.66
CA ILE A 11 -20.15 -13.72 -19.27
C ILE A 11 -20.21 -14.79 -18.18
N LYS A 12 -19.30 -15.78 -18.24
CA LYS A 12 -19.22 -16.85 -17.23
C LYS A 12 -18.43 -16.39 -16.02
N VAL A 13 -19.07 -16.31 -14.87
CA VAL A 13 -18.47 -15.77 -13.63
C VAL A 13 -18.46 -16.85 -12.55
N LYS A 14 -17.46 -16.88 -11.68
CA LYS A 14 -17.46 -17.75 -10.49
C LYS A 14 -18.69 -17.51 -9.63
N LYS A 15 -19.32 -18.58 -9.14
CA LYS A 15 -20.56 -18.51 -8.34
C LYS A 15 -20.42 -17.64 -7.08
N GLU A 16 -19.24 -17.63 -6.47
CA GLU A 16 -18.91 -16.83 -5.28
C GLU A 16 -18.93 -15.33 -5.55
N LEU A 17 -18.54 -14.91 -6.76
CA LEU A 17 -18.53 -13.50 -7.17
C LEU A 17 -19.90 -12.98 -7.59
N TYR A 18 -20.84 -13.87 -7.94
CA TYR A 18 -22.15 -13.50 -8.50
C TYR A 18 -22.93 -12.46 -7.66
N PRO A 19 -22.96 -12.52 -6.31
CA PRO A 19 -23.65 -11.51 -5.49
C PRO A 19 -22.99 -10.13 -5.53
N ILE A 20 -21.68 -10.08 -5.78
CA ILE A 20 -20.81 -8.91 -5.61
C ILE A 20 -20.50 -8.22 -6.93
N ILE A 21 -20.34 -8.98 -8.02
CA ILE A 21 -19.81 -8.51 -9.29
C ILE A 21 -20.56 -7.30 -9.88
N LYS A 22 -21.87 -7.19 -9.60
CA LYS A 22 -22.71 -6.05 -10.03
C LYS A 22 -22.32 -4.71 -9.38
N HIS A 23 -21.54 -4.74 -8.30
CA HIS A 23 -21.09 -3.57 -7.54
C HIS A 23 -19.65 -3.18 -7.85
N ILE A 24 -18.91 -4.00 -8.60
CA ILE A 24 -17.53 -3.69 -9.00
C ILE A 24 -17.58 -2.80 -10.25
N GLU A 25 -17.41 -1.49 -10.07
CA GLU A 25 -17.60 -0.48 -11.11
C GLU A 25 -16.73 -0.74 -12.35
N ASP A 26 -15.44 -1.03 -12.14
CA ASP A 26 -14.50 -1.31 -13.23
C ASP A 26 -14.91 -2.56 -14.02
N VAL A 27 -15.32 -3.64 -13.33
CA VAL A 27 -15.78 -4.87 -13.98
C VAL A 27 -17.05 -4.60 -14.79
N ASP A 28 -17.98 -3.81 -14.28
CA ASP A 28 -19.21 -3.46 -15.01
C ASP A 28 -18.89 -2.64 -16.27
N LYS A 29 -18.00 -1.65 -16.15
CA LYS A 29 -17.51 -0.81 -17.26
C LYS A 29 -16.81 -1.64 -18.32
N TYR A 30 -15.84 -2.48 -17.94
CA TYR A 30 -15.14 -3.36 -18.87
C TYR A 30 -16.09 -4.38 -19.50
N ARG A 31 -17.05 -4.93 -18.74
CA ARG A 31 -18.09 -5.80 -19.30
C ARG A 31 -18.92 -5.08 -20.36
N GLU A 32 -19.34 -3.83 -20.12
CA GLU A 32 -20.08 -3.07 -21.13
C GLU A 32 -19.26 -2.78 -22.38
N GLU A 33 -18.00 -2.34 -22.22
CA GLU A 33 -17.08 -2.12 -23.33
C GLU A 33 -16.90 -3.40 -24.15
N LEU A 34 -16.64 -4.53 -23.47
CA LEU A 34 -16.40 -5.84 -24.08
C LEU A 34 -17.67 -6.45 -24.68
N GLY A 35 -18.84 -6.19 -24.09
CA GLY A 35 -20.15 -6.57 -24.63
C GLY A 35 -20.48 -5.83 -25.93
N ARG A 36 -20.19 -4.52 -25.99
CA ARG A 36 -20.28 -3.73 -27.23
C ARG A 36 -19.32 -4.25 -28.28
N LEU A 37 -18.08 -4.53 -27.89
CA LEU A 37 -17.07 -5.15 -28.76
C LEU A 37 -17.58 -6.48 -29.33
N SER A 38 -18.11 -7.39 -28.50
CA SER A 38 -18.66 -8.68 -28.96
C SER A 38 -19.79 -8.51 -29.97
N SER A 39 -20.68 -7.54 -29.75
CA SER A 39 -21.76 -7.24 -30.69
C SER A 39 -21.24 -6.70 -32.02
N SER A 40 -20.20 -5.85 -31.99
CA SER A 40 -19.50 -5.41 -33.20
C SER A 40 -18.91 -6.59 -33.97
N TRP A 41 -18.30 -7.57 -33.28
CA TRP A 41 -17.78 -8.78 -33.92
C TRP A 41 -18.86 -9.63 -34.59
N ASP A 42 -20.05 -9.74 -34.00
CA ASP A 42 -21.20 -10.42 -34.61
C ASP A 42 -21.66 -9.74 -35.90
N ILE A 43 -21.73 -8.40 -35.87
CA ILE A 43 -22.04 -7.60 -37.06
C ILE A 43 -20.94 -7.80 -38.12
N PHE A 44 -19.67 -7.79 -37.72
CA PHE A 44 -18.56 -7.97 -38.66
C PHE A 44 -18.51 -9.36 -39.28
N ALA A 45 -18.83 -10.42 -38.54
CA ALA A 45 -18.93 -11.76 -39.07
C ALA A 45 -20.06 -11.89 -40.12
N LEU A 46 -21.22 -11.29 -39.85
CA LEU A 46 -22.35 -11.24 -40.80
C LEU A 46 -22.02 -10.41 -42.05
N LEU A 47 -21.44 -9.22 -41.87
CA LEU A 47 -21.02 -8.37 -42.98
C LEU A 47 -19.90 -9.00 -43.80
N GLY A 48 -19.00 -9.75 -43.17
CA GLY A 48 -17.95 -10.52 -43.85
C GLY A 48 -18.51 -11.58 -44.77
N GLN A 49 -19.54 -12.33 -44.33
CA GLN A 49 -20.27 -13.28 -45.18
C GLN A 49 -20.96 -12.59 -46.36
N LEU A 50 -21.50 -11.39 -46.18
CA LEU A 50 -22.14 -10.60 -47.24
C LEU A 50 -21.11 -9.97 -48.21
N GLY A 51 -19.89 -9.71 -47.75
CA GLY A 51 -18.81 -9.06 -48.51
C GLY A 51 -17.86 -10.00 -49.24
N ASP A 52 -18.16 -11.30 -49.35
CA ASP A 52 -17.25 -12.35 -49.87
C ASP A 52 -15.90 -12.45 -49.11
N ILE A 53 -15.84 -11.94 -47.88
CA ILE A 53 -14.66 -11.99 -47.03
C ILE A 53 -14.62 -13.37 -46.33
N HIS A 54 -13.88 -14.32 -46.90
CA HIS A 54 -13.67 -15.65 -46.33
C HIS A 54 -12.65 -15.62 -45.17
N ILE A 55 -12.95 -14.86 -44.12
CA ILE A 55 -12.10 -14.76 -42.93
C ILE A 55 -12.78 -15.47 -41.75
N ASP A 56 -12.06 -16.40 -41.12
CA ASP A 56 -12.47 -17.05 -39.88
C ASP A 56 -12.24 -16.10 -38.68
N ILE A 57 -13.16 -15.16 -38.49
CA ILE A 57 -13.18 -14.25 -37.32
C ILE A 57 -13.71 -14.99 -36.07
N GLY A 58 -14.37 -16.14 -36.25
CA GLY A 58 -15.02 -16.89 -35.17
C GLY A 58 -14.05 -17.33 -34.09
N LYS A 59 -12.89 -17.88 -34.47
CA LYS A 59 -11.84 -18.28 -33.51
C LYS A 59 -11.26 -17.10 -32.74
N THR A 60 -11.01 -15.98 -33.41
CA THR A 60 -10.49 -14.77 -32.75
C THR A 60 -11.51 -14.21 -31.77
N LYS A 61 -12.80 -14.21 -32.14
CA LYS A 61 -13.90 -13.83 -31.25
C LYS A 61 -13.99 -14.74 -30.03
N GLU A 62 -13.93 -16.06 -30.21
CA GLU A 62 -14.01 -17.02 -29.10
C GLU A 62 -12.82 -16.88 -28.15
N ASN A 63 -11.61 -16.74 -28.68
CA ASN A 63 -10.41 -16.48 -27.89
C ASN A 63 -10.54 -15.18 -27.09
N PHE A 64 -11.09 -14.13 -27.71
CA PHE A 64 -11.33 -12.85 -27.06
C PHE A 64 -12.38 -12.94 -25.93
N LEU A 65 -13.49 -13.66 -26.16
CA LEU A 65 -14.53 -13.89 -25.15
C LEU A 65 -14.02 -14.72 -23.97
N ASN A 66 -13.24 -15.77 -24.26
CA ASN A 66 -12.61 -16.58 -23.22
C ASN A 66 -11.61 -15.76 -22.41
N LEU A 67 -10.77 -14.96 -23.09
CA LEU A 67 -9.83 -14.06 -22.43
C LEU A 67 -10.55 -13.05 -21.54
N THR A 68 -11.60 -12.42 -22.06
CA THR A 68 -12.48 -11.49 -21.32
C THR A 68 -13.07 -12.15 -20.08
N THR A 69 -13.57 -13.37 -20.22
CA THR A 69 -14.15 -14.13 -19.11
C THR A 69 -13.12 -14.39 -18.02
N THR A 70 -11.93 -14.84 -18.40
CA THR A 70 -10.82 -15.07 -17.46
C THR A 70 -10.42 -13.77 -16.78
N LEU A 71 -10.21 -12.70 -17.55
CA LEU A 71 -9.85 -11.37 -17.06
C LEU A 71 -10.83 -10.81 -16.05
N LEU A 72 -12.13 -10.80 -16.36
CA LEU A 72 -13.13 -10.20 -15.49
C LEU A 72 -13.28 -10.99 -14.18
N ASN A 73 -13.12 -12.33 -14.22
CA ASN A 73 -13.07 -13.11 -12.99
C ASN A 73 -11.83 -12.78 -12.15
N HIS A 74 -10.65 -12.66 -12.76
CA HIS A 74 -9.44 -12.27 -12.04
C HIS A 74 -9.53 -10.86 -11.47
N LEU A 75 -9.97 -9.89 -12.27
CA LEU A 75 -10.17 -8.52 -11.80
C LEU A 75 -11.16 -8.48 -10.64
N SER A 76 -12.26 -9.24 -10.73
CA SER A 76 -13.24 -9.33 -9.65
C SER A 76 -12.63 -9.95 -8.39
N ASP A 77 -11.93 -11.08 -8.52
CA ASP A 77 -11.27 -11.74 -7.39
C ASP A 77 -10.24 -10.83 -6.73
N GLU A 78 -9.37 -10.18 -7.51
CA GLU A 78 -8.34 -9.28 -7.00
C GLU A 78 -8.94 -8.02 -6.37
N THR A 79 -10.00 -7.46 -6.98
CA THR A 79 -10.70 -6.30 -6.40
C THR A 79 -11.35 -6.67 -5.07
N VAL A 80 -11.97 -7.85 -4.97
CA VAL A 80 -12.54 -8.35 -3.72
C VAL A 80 -11.46 -8.60 -2.68
N LYS A 81 -10.40 -9.35 -3.02
CA LYS A 81 -9.27 -9.62 -2.12
C LYS A 81 -8.63 -8.34 -1.60
N LYS A 82 -8.47 -7.34 -2.46
CA LYS A 82 -7.92 -6.04 -2.08
C LYS A 82 -8.83 -5.37 -1.05
N ALA A 83 -10.11 -5.19 -1.39
CA ALA A 83 -11.05 -4.51 -0.52
C ALA A 83 -11.16 -5.23 0.84
N THR A 84 -11.17 -6.57 0.85
CA THR A 84 -11.27 -7.36 2.08
C THR A 84 -9.98 -7.35 2.89
N ALA A 85 -8.82 -7.33 2.24
CA ALA A 85 -7.53 -7.18 2.90
C ALA A 85 -7.40 -5.80 3.56
N GLU A 86 -7.79 -4.74 2.87
CA GLU A 86 -7.81 -3.37 3.38
C GLU A 86 -8.77 -3.26 4.58
N MET A 87 -9.98 -3.78 4.45
CA MET A 87 -10.97 -3.85 5.53
C MET A 87 -10.43 -4.60 6.76
N LYS A 88 -9.92 -5.82 6.55
CA LYS A 88 -9.34 -6.64 7.61
C LYS A 88 -8.23 -5.88 8.32
N PHE A 89 -7.37 -5.22 7.56
CA PHE A 89 -6.27 -4.45 8.10
C PHE A 89 -6.77 -3.26 8.93
N LYS A 90 -7.68 -2.43 8.41
CA LYS A 90 -8.27 -1.30 9.17
C LYS A 90 -8.92 -1.77 10.47
N ALA A 91 -9.68 -2.88 10.43
CA ALA A 91 -10.29 -3.46 11.61
C ALA A 91 -9.26 -3.98 12.62
N GLN A 92 -8.20 -4.66 12.16
CA GLN A 92 -7.11 -5.16 12.99
C GLN A 92 -6.35 -4.02 13.68
N VAL A 93 -5.97 -3.00 12.90
CA VAL A 93 -5.27 -1.82 13.39
C VAL A 93 -6.10 -1.08 14.43
N ALA A 94 -7.40 -0.88 14.15
CA ALA A 94 -8.29 -0.20 15.07
C ALA A 94 -8.27 -0.87 16.45
N ILE A 95 -8.45 -2.19 16.51
CA ILE A 95 -8.48 -2.92 17.79
C ILE A 95 -7.10 -3.00 18.45
N ASP A 96 -6.02 -3.12 17.68
CA ASP A 96 -4.66 -3.18 18.24
C ASP A 96 -4.23 -1.83 18.82
N ILE A 97 -4.56 -0.71 18.17
CA ILE A 97 -4.33 0.63 18.74
C ILE A 97 -5.14 0.82 20.02
N VAL A 98 -6.41 0.42 20.05
CA VAL A 98 -7.20 0.46 21.29
C VAL A 98 -6.51 -0.36 22.38
N ASN A 99 -6.18 -1.62 22.09
CA ASN A 99 -5.60 -2.53 23.07
C ASN A 99 -4.27 -2.01 23.64
N ARG A 100 -3.42 -1.42 22.79
CA ARG A 100 -2.19 -0.74 23.24
C ARG A 100 -2.51 0.44 24.15
N ASN A 101 -3.43 1.31 23.73
CA ASN A 101 -3.84 2.45 24.55
C ASN A 101 -4.38 2.02 25.91
N LEU A 102 -5.12 0.90 25.98
CA LEU A 102 -5.66 0.34 27.22
C LEU A 102 -4.56 -0.24 28.12
N PHE A 103 -3.56 -0.92 27.54
CA PHE A 103 -2.39 -1.41 28.27
C PHE A 103 -1.66 -0.29 29.00
N GLU A 104 -1.39 0.85 28.35
CA GLU A 104 -0.70 1.97 29.01
C GLU A 104 -1.48 2.49 30.24
N ARG A 105 -2.82 2.39 30.24
CA ARG A 105 -3.64 2.85 31.38
C ARG A 105 -3.54 1.93 32.60
N THR A 106 -3.12 0.66 32.41
CA THR A 106 -2.91 -0.26 33.54
C THR A 106 -1.68 0.16 34.35
N ALA A 107 -0.62 0.62 33.67
CA ALA A 107 0.55 1.21 34.29
C ALA A 107 0.21 2.54 34.97
N ASP A 108 -0.58 3.40 34.31
CA ASP A 108 -1.01 4.69 34.85
C ASP A 108 -1.74 4.57 36.19
N ILE A 109 -2.75 3.68 36.28
CA ILE A 109 -3.49 3.48 37.54
C ILE A 109 -2.62 2.86 38.62
N GLY A 110 -1.73 1.92 38.25
CA GLY A 110 -0.80 1.28 39.17
C GLY A 110 0.14 2.31 39.80
N PHE A 111 0.75 3.17 38.98
CA PHE A 111 1.61 4.25 39.46
C PHE A 111 0.86 5.24 40.33
N LEU A 112 -0.25 5.79 39.83
CA LEU A 112 -0.98 6.85 40.54
C LEU A 112 -1.56 6.36 41.87
N ALA A 113 -1.93 5.07 41.99
CA ALA A 113 -2.38 4.50 43.25
C ALA A 113 -1.28 4.39 44.32
N THR A 114 -0.01 4.48 43.93
CA THR A 114 1.15 4.50 44.85
C THR A 114 1.67 5.90 45.17
N ASP A 115 1.01 6.94 44.67
CA ASP A 115 1.40 8.33 44.85
C ASP A 115 1.34 8.76 46.32
N ASP A 116 2.46 9.24 46.85
CA ASP A 116 2.59 9.61 48.26
C ASP A 116 1.65 10.77 48.64
N ASP A 117 1.39 11.73 47.75
CA ASP A 117 0.48 12.84 48.07
C ASP A 117 -0.98 12.34 48.18
N ILE A 118 -1.38 11.33 47.39
CA ILE A 118 -2.69 10.68 47.51
C ILE A 118 -2.79 9.88 48.82
N ARG A 119 -1.73 9.17 49.21
CA ARG A 119 -1.67 8.43 50.48
C ARG A 119 -1.75 9.36 51.68
N ASP A 120 -0.94 10.42 51.67
CA ASP A 120 -0.91 11.44 52.70
C ASP A 120 -2.28 12.13 52.82
N PHE A 121 -2.94 12.42 51.70
CA PHE A 121 -4.30 12.95 51.70
C PHE A 121 -5.28 11.98 52.40
N LEU A 122 -5.29 10.69 52.03
CA LEU A 122 -6.22 9.72 52.61
C LEU A 122 -5.99 9.48 54.11
N GLN A 123 -4.74 9.52 54.57
CA GLN A 123 -4.40 9.33 55.98
C GLN A 123 -4.79 10.54 56.84
N ASN A 124 -4.67 11.75 56.31
CA ASN A 124 -4.91 13.00 57.05
C ASN A 124 -6.32 13.56 56.84
N PHE A 125 -7.08 13.04 55.88
CA PHE A 125 -8.45 13.48 55.61
C PHE A 125 -9.42 13.03 56.72
N VAL A 126 -10.02 14.00 57.43
CA VAL A 126 -10.97 13.72 58.52
C VAL A 126 -12.41 13.90 58.07
N SER A 127 -12.75 15.07 57.51
CA SER A 127 -14.11 15.34 56.99
C SER A 127 -14.16 16.55 56.07
N ARG A 128 -15.15 16.60 55.18
CA ARG A 128 -15.39 17.75 54.27
C ARG A 128 -15.74 19.07 54.97
N TYR A 129 -15.97 19.07 56.27
CA TYR A 129 -16.31 20.27 57.06
C TYR A 129 -15.16 20.76 57.94
N ASN A 130 -14.03 20.05 57.95
CA ASN A 130 -12.82 20.44 58.65
C ASN A 130 -11.97 21.34 57.74
N SER A 131 -11.47 22.47 58.26
CA SER A 131 -10.70 23.47 57.49
C SER A 131 -9.48 22.86 56.81
N ASP A 132 -8.73 22.04 57.53
CA ASP A 132 -7.47 21.46 57.07
C ASP A 132 -7.73 20.41 55.99
N SER A 133 -8.83 19.65 56.12
CA SER A 133 -9.30 18.71 55.09
C SER A 133 -9.80 19.39 53.81
N VAL A 134 -10.25 20.65 53.89
CA VAL A 134 -10.62 21.43 52.69
C VAL A 134 -9.38 21.87 51.94
N GLU A 135 -8.36 22.37 52.64
CA GLU A 135 -7.07 22.75 52.05
C GLU A 135 -6.38 21.55 51.38
N LEU A 136 -6.30 20.42 52.08
CA LEU A 136 -5.79 19.15 51.54
C LEU A 136 -6.58 18.69 50.29
N LYS A 137 -7.90 18.91 50.26
CA LYS A 137 -8.72 18.59 49.08
C LYS A 137 -8.36 19.49 47.90
N GLU A 138 -8.17 20.79 48.12
CA GLU A 138 -7.78 21.71 47.06
C GLU A 138 -6.39 21.38 46.48
N GLU A 139 -5.45 20.96 47.33
CA GLU A 139 -4.13 20.52 46.90
C GLU A 139 -4.18 19.25 46.04
N ILE A 140 -4.93 18.22 46.48
CA ILE A 140 -5.03 16.98 45.70
C ILE A 140 -5.80 17.19 44.38
N GLN A 141 -6.80 18.09 44.36
CA GLN A 141 -7.49 18.48 43.13
C GLN A 141 -6.56 19.19 42.14
N LYS A 142 -5.67 20.08 42.62
CA LYS A 142 -4.64 20.69 41.77
C LYS A 142 -3.69 19.64 41.20
N ARG A 143 -3.29 18.63 42.00
CA ARG A 143 -2.47 17.51 41.54
C ARG A 143 -3.17 16.69 40.43
N PHE A 144 -4.46 16.40 40.61
CA PHE A 144 -5.26 15.73 39.57
C PHE A 144 -5.37 16.56 38.29
N LEU A 145 -5.57 17.88 38.41
CA LEU A 145 -5.61 18.77 37.26
C LEU A 145 -4.28 18.76 36.50
N GLU A 146 -3.16 18.83 37.22
CA GLU A 146 -1.81 18.80 36.66
C GLU A 146 -1.49 17.48 35.94
N TYR A 147 -2.05 16.36 36.42
CA TYR A 147 -1.99 15.05 35.76
C TYR A 147 -2.79 15.04 34.45
N VAL A 148 -4.07 15.42 34.50
CA VAL A 148 -4.97 15.38 33.34
C VAL A 148 -4.54 16.37 32.24
N GLN A 149 -3.86 17.47 32.60
CA GLN A 149 -3.28 18.37 31.61
C GLN A 149 -2.11 17.76 30.81
N LYS A 150 -1.44 16.72 31.33
CA LYS A 150 -0.38 15.97 30.61
C LYS A 150 -0.94 14.72 29.94
N TYR A 151 -1.87 14.04 30.61
CA TYR A 151 -2.58 12.88 30.10
C TYR A 151 -4.01 13.28 29.74
N SER A 152 -4.15 14.03 28.65
CA SER A 152 -5.43 14.58 28.19
C SER A 152 -6.44 13.51 27.75
N VAL A 153 -6.05 12.25 27.82
CA VAL A 153 -6.87 11.05 27.63
C VAL A 153 -7.85 10.80 28.78
N TYR A 154 -7.64 11.42 29.95
CA TYR A 154 -8.54 11.36 31.08
C TYR A 154 -9.45 12.59 31.15
N TYR A 155 -10.65 12.43 31.70
CA TYR A 155 -11.55 13.57 31.96
C TYR A 155 -11.87 13.77 33.44
N ASP A 156 -11.71 12.73 34.26
CA ASP A 156 -11.97 12.80 35.70
C ASP A 156 -11.08 11.81 36.44
N ILE A 157 -10.75 12.15 37.68
CA ILE A 157 -10.05 11.30 38.64
C ILE A 157 -10.89 11.32 39.91
N VAL A 158 -11.30 10.15 40.39
CA VAL A 158 -12.17 10.02 41.56
C VAL A 158 -11.44 9.23 42.64
N LEU A 159 -11.38 9.81 43.83
CA LEU A 159 -10.77 9.19 45.00
C LEU A 159 -11.84 8.97 46.07
N ALA A 160 -11.93 7.74 46.57
CA ALA A 160 -12.88 7.35 47.60
C ALA A 160 -12.21 6.65 48.79
N ASP A 161 -12.84 6.73 49.96
CA ASP A 161 -12.44 5.94 51.13
C ASP A 161 -12.79 4.45 50.99
N THR A 162 -12.37 3.63 51.95
CA THR A 162 -12.66 2.17 51.97
C THR A 162 -14.14 1.81 52.06
N LYS A 163 -15.02 2.78 52.37
CA LYS A 163 -16.48 2.61 52.40
C LYS A 163 -17.12 3.04 51.08
N GLY A 164 -16.34 3.56 50.13
CA GLY A 164 -16.80 4.05 48.84
C GLY A 164 -17.26 5.51 48.88
N LYS A 165 -17.04 6.26 49.96
CA LYS A 165 -17.38 7.69 49.99
C LYS A 165 -16.34 8.48 49.21
N VAL A 166 -16.78 9.27 48.24
CA VAL A 166 -15.90 10.14 47.45
C VAL A 166 -15.32 11.22 48.36
N VAL A 167 -13.99 11.27 48.47
CA VAL A 167 -13.25 12.22 49.31
C VAL A 167 -12.65 13.35 48.47
N ALA A 168 -12.23 13.06 47.24
CA ALA A 168 -11.76 14.03 46.26
C ALA A 168 -12.15 13.62 44.83
N ARG A 169 -12.31 14.61 43.95
CA ARG A 169 -12.62 14.42 42.52
C ARG A 169 -12.10 15.62 41.72
N LEU A 170 -11.69 15.40 40.48
CA LEU A 170 -11.31 16.49 39.57
C LEU A 170 -12.52 17.28 39.06
N ASP A 171 -13.54 16.59 38.53
CA ASP A 171 -14.78 17.21 38.05
C ASP A 171 -15.71 17.60 39.21
N ASP A 172 -15.62 18.86 39.66
CA ASP A 172 -16.48 19.38 40.72
C ASP A 172 -17.94 19.61 40.30
N ASP A 173 -18.30 19.51 39.02
CA ASP A 173 -19.69 19.67 38.57
C ASP A 173 -20.54 18.45 38.96
N VAL A 174 -19.92 17.27 39.10
CA VAL A 174 -20.60 16.03 39.49
C VAL A 174 -20.78 15.96 41.01
N LYS A 175 -22.03 16.12 41.47
CA LYS A 175 -22.41 16.06 42.90
C LYS A 175 -22.80 14.65 43.37
N VAL A 176 -21.93 13.67 43.14
CA VAL A 176 -22.13 12.28 43.63
C VAL A 176 -21.12 11.96 44.73
N ASP A 177 -21.64 11.54 45.88
CA ASP A 177 -20.86 11.36 47.11
C ASP A 177 -20.38 9.93 47.36
N TRP A 178 -20.87 8.96 46.60
CA TRP A 178 -20.62 7.55 46.84
C TRP A 178 -20.35 6.79 45.54
N LEU A 179 -19.37 5.91 45.60
CA LEU A 179 -19.20 4.81 44.66
C LEU A 179 -20.22 3.70 45.01
N ASP A 180 -20.58 2.90 44.01
CA ASP A 180 -21.37 1.70 44.26
C ASP A 180 -20.62 0.75 45.22
N LYS A 181 -21.37 0.13 46.13
CA LYS A 181 -20.78 -0.69 47.19
C LYS A 181 -20.20 -1.99 46.64
N GLU A 182 -20.85 -2.62 45.66
CA GLU A 182 -20.36 -3.84 45.03
C GLU A 182 -19.10 -3.56 44.22
N PHE A 183 -19.08 -2.46 43.46
CA PHE A 183 -17.90 -1.98 42.75
C PHE A 183 -16.73 -1.69 43.70
N THR A 184 -16.96 -0.96 44.79
CA THR A 184 -15.93 -0.63 45.78
C THR A 184 -15.32 -1.91 46.38
N GLN A 185 -16.16 -2.87 46.76
CA GLN A 185 -15.69 -4.14 47.32
C GLN A 185 -14.96 -4.99 46.27
N LYS A 186 -15.36 -4.93 45.01
CA LYS A 186 -14.64 -5.59 43.91
C LYS A 186 -13.21 -5.05 43.78
N VAL A 187 -13.02 -3.73 43.85
CA VAL A 187 -11.69 -3.12 43.74
C VAL A 187 -10.82 -3.44 44.96
N ILE A 188 -11.35 -3.29 46.18
CA ILE A 188 -10.60 -3.55 47.42
C ILE A 188 -10.15 -5.02 47.52
N ASN A 189 -11.05 -5.95 47.19
CA ASN A 189 -10.79 -7.39 47.31
C ASN A 189 -10.07 -7.98 46.09
N SER A 190 -9.78 -7.18 45.06
CA SER A 190 -9.06 -7.65 43.88
C SER A 190 -7.64 -8.09 44.25
N SER A 191 -7.25 -9.26 43.75
CA SER A 191 -5.86 -9.75 43.73
C SER A 191 -5.08 -9.25 42.52
N ASP A 192 -5.78 -8.77 41.50
CA ASP A 192 -5.17 -8.24 40.27
C ASP A 192 -4.60 -6.84 40.53
N GLU A 193 -3.62 -6.42 39.71
CA GLU A 193 -2.94 -5.12 39.83
C GLU A 193 -3.82 -3.92 39.44
N TYR A 194 -5.00 -4.17 38.87
CA TYR A 194 -6.03 -3.17 38.56
C TYR A 194 -7.38 -3.84 38.34
N VAL A 195 -8.43 -3.04 38.31
CA VAL A 195 -9.78 -3.43 37.88
C VAL A 195 -10.20 -2.55 36.72
N GLU A 196 -10.38 -3.16 35.55
CA GLU A 196 -10.84 -2.51 34.32
C GLU A 196 -12.35 -2.77 34.13
N THR A 197 -13.14 -1.71 33.96
CA THR A 197 -14.59 -1.82 33.75
C THR A 197 -15.10 -0.89 32.66
N PHE A 198 -15.89 -1.44 31.73
CA PHE A 198 -16.66 -0.68 30.75
C PHE A 198 -18.16 -0.89 30.96
N GLN A 199 -18.76 -0.03 31.79
CA GLN A 199 -20.16 -0.16 32.19
C GLN A 199 -20.74 1.19 32.61
N TYR A 200 -22.03 1.19 32.96
CA TYR A 200 -22.62 2.31 33.68
C TYR A 200 -22.03 2.37 35.10
N HIS A 201 -21.59 3.56 35.51
CA HIS A 201 -21.08 3.79 36.86
C HIS A 201 -21.94 4.89 37.51
N ASP A 202 -22.53 4.60 38.66
CA ASP A 202 -23.43 5.53 39.38
C ASP A 202 -22.75 6.87 39.73
N PHE A 203 -21.43 6.83 39.95
CA PHE A 203 -20.61 8.01 40.21
C PHE A 203 -20.26 8.82 38.95
N ILE A 204 -20.71 8.40 37.77
CA ILE A 204 -20.59 9.08 36.47
C ILE A 204 -21.98 9.11 35.80
N PRO A 205 -22.98 9.77 36.41
CA PRO A 205 -24.39 9.62 36.02
C PRO A 205 -24.70 10.18 34.63
N HIS A 206 -23.86 11.07 34.10
CA HIS A 206 -24.05 11.69 32.79
C HIS A 206 -23.64 10.78 31.62
N LYS A 207 -22.99 9.64 31.87
CA LYS A 207 -22.57 8.70 30.82
C LYS A 207 -23.26 7.36 31.00
N LYS A 208 -23.93 6.89 29.94
CA LYS A 208 -24.53 5.54 29.89
C LYS A 208 -23.51 4.42 30.12
N GLN A 209 -22.32 4.57 29.55
CA GLN A 209 -21.19 3.67 29.76
C GLN A 209 -19.91 4.51 29.84
N SER A 210 -18.99 4.07 30.68
CA SER A 210 -17.70 4.70 30.92
C SER A 210 -16.64 3.64 31.11
N LEU A 211 -15.47 3.86 30.51
CA LEU A 211 -14.28 3.05 30.75
C LEU A 211 -13.55 3.63 31.96
N VAL A 212 -13.43 2.82 33.01
CA VAL A 212 -12.80 3.21 34.27
C VAL A 212 -11.73 2.19 34.63
N TYR A 213 -10.53 2.67 34.92
CA TYR A 213 -9.48 1.90 35.56
C TYR A 213 -9.49 2.22 37.04
N SER A 214 -9.47 1.21 37.89
CA SER A 214 -9.52 1.41 39.33
C SER A 214 -8.54 0.52 40.06
N TYR A 215 -7.96 1.05 41.12
CA TYR A 215 -7.10 0.28 41.99
C TYR A 215 -7.20 0.74 43.44
N LYS A 216 -6.81 -0.15 44.34
CA LYS A 216 -6.79 0.12 45.78
C LYS A 216 -5.54 0.93 46.12
N VAL A 217 -5.71 2.02 46.85
CA VAL A 217 -4.60 2.79 47.41
C VAL A 217 -4.22 2.16 48.74
N THR A 218 -2.99 1.69 48.86
CA THR A 218 -2.45 1.09 50.09
C THR A 218 -1.53 2.06 50.83
N GLN A 219 -1.31 1.82 52.12
CA GLN A 219 -0.42 2.64 52.94
C GLN A 219 1.05 2.58 52.49
N THR A 220 1.49 1.40 52.04
CA THR A 220 2.84 1.13 51.50
C THR A 220 2.73 0.26 50.26
N ASN A 221 3.83 0.08 49.52
CA ASN A 221 3.90 -0.81 48.36
C ASN A 221 3.97 -2.31 48.76
N ASP A 222 3.89 -2.64 50.06
CA ASP A 222 3.95 -4.03 50.53
C ASP A 222 2.66 -4.79 50.20
N SER A 223 2.76 -6.08 49.90
CA SER A 223 1.62 -6.92 49.52
C SER A 223 0.53 -7.04 50.59
N ASP A 224 0.91 -6.92 51.87
CA ASP A 224 0.02 -7.04 53.03
C ASP A 224 -0.39 -5.67 53.61
N SER A 225 -0.11 -4.58 52.89
CA SER A 225 -0.35 -3.23 53.36
C SER A 225 -1.83 -2.89 53.52
N GLU A 226 -2.16 -2.07 54.51
CA GLU A 226 -3.53 -1.64 54.76
C GLU A 226 -4.07 -0.82 53.57
N VAL A 227 -5.30 -1.12 53.16
CA VAL A 227 -5.99 -0.38 52.11
C VAL A 227 -6.57 0.92 52.70
N LEU A 228 -6.14 2.06 52.17
CA LEU A 228 -6.58 3.40 52.57
C LEU A 228 -7.83 3.85 51.80
N GLY A 229 -7.98 3.43 50.55
CA GLY A 229 -9.07 3.88 49.68
C GLY A 229 -9.06 3.26 48.29
N VAL A 230 -9.89 3.80 47.41
CA VAL A 230 -10.05 3.40 46.01
C VAL A 230 -9.82 4.60 45.11
N LEU A 231 -8.93 4.46 44.13
CA LEU A 231 -8.66 5.44 43.09
C LEU A 231 -9.27 4.97 41.77
N CYS A 232 -9.94 5.88 41.06
CA CYS A 232 -10.56 5.62 39.77
C CYS A 232 -10.11 6.66 38.73
N LEU A 233 -9.57 6.19 37.61
CA LEU A 233 -9.24 6.99 36.42
C LEU A 233 -10.32 6.84 35.37
N CYS A 234 -10.96 7.96 34.98
CA CYS A 234 -12.07 7.96 34.03
C CYS A 234 -11.60 8.35 32.62
N PHE A 235 -11.65 7.40 31.69
CA PHE A 235 -11.04 7.52 30.38
C PHE A 235 -11.97 8.15 29.32
N ARG A 236 -11.43 9.01 28.46
CA ARG A 236 -12.12 9.62 27.31
C ARG A 236 -12.22 8.65 26.13
N PHE A 237 -12.79 7.46 26.40
CA PHE A 237 -12.90 6.39 25.41
C PHE A 237 -13.47 6.85 24.06
N ARG A 238 -14.56 7.63 24.08
CA ARG A 238 -15.21 8.10 22.84
C ARG A 238 -14.33 9.04 22.01
N ASP A 239 -13.63 9.95 22.66
CA ASP A 239 -12.77 10.95 22.01
C ASP A 239 -11.57 10.23 21.36
N GLU A 240 -11.04 9.21 22.04
CA GLU A 240 -9.99 8.33 21.49
C GLU A 240 -10.46 7.55 20.27
N MET A 241 -11.66 6.98 20.33
CA MET A 241 -12.20 6.23 19.19
C MET A 241 -12.42 7.14 17.98
N GLU A 242 -12.93 8.36 18.20
CA GLU A 242 -13.08 9.35 17.12
C GLU A 242 -11.74 9.69 16.47
N GLY A 243 -10.68 9.91 17.26
CA GLY A 243 -9.32 10.14 16.73
C GLY A 243 -8.77 8.95 15.94
N ILE A 244 -8.96 7.72 16.43
CA ILE A 244 -8.53 6.50 15.71
C ILE A 244 -9.31 6.34 14.39
N PHE A 245 -10.63 6.50 14.43
CA PHE A 245 -11.48 6.29 13.26
C PHE A 245 -11.23 7.34 12.18
N ASN A 246 -11.05 8.62 12.53
CA ASN A 246 -10.78 9.68 11.57
C ASN A 246 -9.49 9.48 10.78
N ASN A 247 -8.50 8.79 11.35
CA ASN A 247 -7.23 8.49 10.67
C ASN A 247 -7.31 7.25 9.77
N LEU A 248 -8.22 6.31 10.07
CA LEU A 248 -8.33 5.04 9.33
C LEU A 248 -9.39 5.06 8.23
N ILE A 249 -10.39 5.94 8.34
CA ILE A 249 -11.57 5.89 7.47
C ILE A 249 -11.41 6.75 6.22
N GLU A 250 -11.78 6.13 5.09
CA GLU A 250 -12.03 6.82 3.84
C GLU A 250 -13.51 7.23 3.73
N THR A 251 -13.77 8.53 3.87
CA THR A 251 -15.13 9.09 3.77
C THR A 251 -15.86 8.76 2.47
N ARG A 252 -15.11 8.48 1.39
CA ARG A 252 -15.66 8.12 0.08
C ARG A 252 -16.39 6.79 0.07
N ASN A 253 -15.86 5.78 0.76
CA ASN A 253 -16.37 4.41 0.70
C ASN A 253 -17.58 4.23 1.64
N LYS A 254 -17.94 5.27 2.40
CA LYS A 254 -18.98 5.23 3.44
C LYS A 254 -18.81 4.03 4.36
N GLU A 255 -17.55 3.69 4.64
CA GLU A 255 -17.19 2.60 5.52
C GLU A 255 -17.45 3.01 6.97
N ALA A 256 -17.93 2.05 7.75
CA ALA A 256 -18.18 2.21 9.16
C ALA A 256 -17.27 1.27 9.94
N LEU A 257 -16.35 1.85 10.70
CA LEU A 257 -15.46 1.14 11.61
C LEU A 257 -16.08 1.20 13.01
N THR A 258 -16.14 0.05 13.67
CA THR A 258 -16.75 -0.11 14.98
C THR A 258 -15.88 -0.96 15.89
N ILE A 259 -16.02 -0.74 17.19
CA ILE A 259 -15.53 -1.68 18.21
C ILE A 259 -16.75 -2.39 18.79
N LEU A 260 -16.67 -3.71 18.85
CA LEU A 260 -17.70 -4.59 19.40
C LEU A 260 -17.25 -5.20 20.73
N ASP A 261 -18.19 -5.44 21.63
CA ASP A 261 -17.95 -6.28 22.81
C ASP A 261 -18.03 -7.78 22.51
N GLU A 262 -17.93 -8.62 23.56
CA GLU A 262 -17.91 -10.08 23.41
C GLU A 262 -19.21 -10.67 22.83
N ASP A 263 -20.32 -9.94 22.93
CA ASP A 263 -21.66 -10.33 22.46
C ASP A 263 -22.00 -9.75 21.07
N GLY A 264 -21.08 -8.98 20.47
CA GLY A 264 -21.25 -8.32 19.18
C GLY A 264 -22.04 -7.00 19.27
N ILE A 265 -22.09 -6.38 20.44
CA ILE A 265 -22.75 -5.09 20.65
C ILE A 265 -21.76 -3.95 20.33
N VAL A 266 -22.23 -2.97 19.56
CA VAL A 266 -21.43 -1.80 19.18
C VAL A 266 -21.19 -0.89 20.39
N ILE A 267 -19.94 -0.80 20.84
CA ILE A 267 -19.51 0.08 21.93
C ILE A 267 -18.89 1.39 21.42
N ALA A 268 -18.35 1.38 20.21
CA ALA A 268 -17.88 2.57 19.50
C ALA A 268 -18.17 2.44 18.00
N SER A 269 -18.48 3.56 17.36
CA SER A 269 -18.77 3.64 15.93
C SER A 269 -18.25 4.94 15.36
N SER A 270 -17.65 4.87 14.18
CA SER A 270 -17.21 6.02 13.40
C SER A 270 -18.35 6.82 12.79
N ASP A 271 -19.49 6.18 12.52
CA ASP A 271 -20.70 6.81 12.03
C ASP A 271 -21.87 6.33 12.89
N LYS A 272 -22.23 7.15 13.88
CA LYS A 272 -23.28 6.83 14.86
C LYS A 272 -24.69 6.94 14.29
N ASP A 273 -24.85 7.68 13.20
CA ASP A 273 -26.14 7.80 12.52
C ASP A 273 -26.41 6.55 11.67
N TYR A 274 -25.35 6.02 11.05
CA TYR A 274 -25.44 4.85 10.20
C TYR A 274 -25.36 3.52 10.97
N ILE A 275 -24.47 3.43 11.95
CA ILE A 275 -24.37 2.30 12.89
C ILE A 275 -24.45 2.84 14.33
N PRO A 276 -25.66 2.85 14.91
CA PRO A 276 -25.86 3.33 16.28
C PRO A 276 -25.14 2.46 17.31
N LEU A 277 -24.69 3.09 18.40
CA LEU A 277 -24.22 2.38 19.59
C LEU A 277 -25.32 1.46 20.14
N GLU A 278 -24.93 0.42 20.87
CA GLU A 278 -25.82 -0.61 21.43
C GLU A 278 -26.52 -1.50 20.38
N SER A 279 -26.24 -1.30 19.08
CA SER A 279 -26.72 -2.19 18.01
C SER A 279 -25.98 -3.53 18.07
N LYS A 280 -26.69 -4.63 17.80
CA LYS A 280 -26.08 -5.95 17.67
C LYS A 280 -25.68 -6.22 16.22
N LEU A 281 -24.42 -6.53 16.01
CA LEU A 281 -23.84 -6.90 14.71
C LEU A 281 -23.39 -8.36 14.70
N GLU A 282 -23.26 -8.93 13.51
CA GLU A 282 -22.76 -10.28 13.32
C GLU A 282 -21.22 -10.30 13.34
N ILE A 283 -20.64 -11.12 14.22
CA ILE A 283 -19.19 -11.27 14.33
C ILE A 283 -18.68 -12.24 13.26
N VAL A 284 -17.72 -11.80 12.44
CA VAL A 284 -17.15 -12.50 11.28
C VAL A 284 -15.66 -12.78 11.49
N LEU A 285 -15.33 -13.82 12.27
CA LEU A 285 -13.94 -14.18 12.61
C LEU A 285 -13.31 -15.14 11.59
N ASP A 286 -14.01 -16.24 11.29
CA ASP A 286 -13.44 -17.40 10.57
C ASP A 286 -13.42 -17.26 9.04
N GLU A 287 -14.15 -16.29 8.50
CA GLU A 287 -14.25 -16.03 7.05
C GLU A 287 -13.41 -14.81 6.66
N GLU A 288 -12.87 -14.75 5.43
CA GLU A 288 -12.14 -13.56 4.94
C GLU A 288 -13.02 -12.31 4.93
N TYR A 289 -14.31 -12.49 4.63
CA TYR A 289 -15.37 -11.50 4.71
C TYR A 289 -16.72 -12.21 4.66
N LYS A 290 -17.79 -11.49 5.03
CA LYS A 290 -19.16 -11.98 4.88
C LYS A 290 -20.08 -10.87 4.40
N ILE A 291 -21.07 -11.22 3.57
CA ILE A 291 -22.16 -10.31 3.25
C ILE A 291 -23.20 -10.37 4.37
N VAL A 292 -23.42 -9.24 5.04
CA VAL A 292 -24.38 -9.11 6.14
C VAL A 292 -25.41 -8.03 5.81
N SER A 293 -26.64 -8.22 6.26
CA SER A 293 -27.71 -7.21 6.10
C SER A 293 -27.96 -6.52 7.43
N PHE A 294 -27.91 -5.19 7.44
CA PHE A 294 -28.19 -4.37 8.62
C PHE A 294 -29.12 -3.20 8.25
N CYS A 295 -30.19 -3.01 9.00
CA CYS A 295 -31.20 -1.97 8.77
C CYS A 295 -31.71 -1.87 7.32
N GLY A 296 -31.82 -3.00 6.61
CA GLY A 296 -32.35 -3.06 5.24
C GLY A 296 -31.33 -2.74 4.13
N ARG A 297 -30.04 -2.63 4.46
CA ARG A 297 -28.94 -2.47 3.51
C ARG A 297 -27.94 -3.62 3.65
N ASP A 298 -27.30 -4.00 2.55
CA ASP A 298 -26.31 -5.08 2.52
C ASP A 298 -24.88 -4.51 2.55
N TYR A 299 -24.02 -5.18 3.29
CA TYR A 299 -22.66 -4.78 3.58
C TYR A 299 -21.72 -5.95 3.37
N ILE A 300 -20.48 -5.64 3.00
CA ILE A 300 -19.36 -6.53 3.26
C ILE A 300 -18.83 -6.22 4.67
N ALA A 301 -18.63 -7.25 5.49
CA ALA A 301 -18.20 -7.10 6.86
C ALA A 301 -17.02 -8.02 7.21
N LYS A 302 -16.14 -7.54 8.09
CA LYS A 302 -15.03 -8.30 8.66
C LYS A 302 -14.81 -7.95 10.13
N THR A 303 -14.53 -8.95 10.96
CA THR A 303 -14.19 -8.81 12.38
C THR A 303 -12.78 -9.32 12.64
N CYS A 304 -12.04 -8.62 13.51
CA CYS A 304 -10.69 -8.96 13.93
C CYS A 304 -10.58 -8.97 15.46
N VAL A 305 -9.84 -9.95 15.98
CA VAL A 305 -9.39 -9.99 17.38
C VAL A 305 -8.06 -9.24 17.51
N THR A 306 -7.79 -8.66 18.67
CA THR A 306 -6.47 -8.08 18.91
C THR A 306 -5.37 -9.14 18.82
N ASN A 307 -4.23 -8.76 18.24
CA ASN A 307 -3.00 -9.54 18.31
C ASN A 307 -2.41 -9.57 19.73
N GLY A 308 -2.90 -8.70 20.61
CA GLY A 308 -2.34 -8.44 21.93
C GLY A 308 -1.11 -7.52 21.86
N TYR A 309 -0.74 -6.97 23.01
CA TYR A 309 0.45 -6.12 23.15
C TYR A 309 1.17 -6.52 24.44
N GLN A 310 2.42 -6.98 24.35
CA GLN A 310 3.23 -7.42 25.51
C GLN A 310 2.52 -8.44 26.42
N GLY A 311 1.72 -9.33 25.83
CA GLY A 311 0.93 -10.33 26.56
C GLY A 311 -0.46 -9.85 27.03
N PHE A 312 -0.72 -8.54 26.99
CA PHE A 312 -2.03 -7.95 27.27
C PHE A 312 -3.00 -8.10 26.10
N LYS A 313 -4.21 -8.60 26.37
CA LYS A 313 -5.28 -8.82 25.38
C LYS A 313 -6.57 -8.03 25.70
N GLY A 314 -6.56 -7.23 26.77
CA GLY A 314 -7.66 -6.38 27.18
C GLY A 314 -8.99 -7.08 27.42
N LEU A 315 -10.05 -6.26 27.42
CA LEU A 315 -11.42 -6.71 27.34
C LEU A 315 -11.61 -7.38 25.97
N LYS A 316 -12.35 -8.49 25.90
CA LYS A 316 -12.57 -9.32 24.69
C LYS A 316 -13.38 -8.58 23.61
N TRP A 317 -12.85 -7.46 23.17
CA TRP A 317 -13.41 -6.58 22.17
C TRP A 317 -12.87 -6.93 20.80
N TYR A 318 -13.63 -6.54 19.80
CA TYR A 318 -13.30 -6.81 18.41
C TYR A 318 -13.30 -5.54 17.59
N GLY A 319 -12.33 -5.42 16.71
CA GLY A 319 -12.38 -4.44 15.62
C GLY A 319 -13.29 -4.98 14.54
N HIS A 320 -14.26 -4.19 14.10
CA HIS A 320 -15.23 -4.60 13.10
C HIS A 320 -15.42 -3.49 12.07
N ILE A 321 -15.47 -3.87 10.80
CA ILE A 321 -15.70 -2.92 9.71
C ILE A 321 -16.83 -3.42 8.82
N MET A 322 -17.68 -2.48 8.42
CA MET A 322 -18.76 -2.69 7.48
C MET A 322 -18.66 -1.67 6.36
N VAL A 323 -18.59 -2.14 5.11
CA VAL A 323 -18.64 -1.28 3.93
C VAL A 323 -19.90 -1.62 3.15
N PRO A 324 -20.75 -0.63 2.81
CA PRO A 324 -21.94 -0.91 2.02
C PRO A 324 -21.54 -1.49 0.66
N LEU A 325 -22.20 -2.55 0.20
CA LEU A 325 -21.78 -3.27 -1.01
C LEU A 325 -21.66 -2.37 -2.23
N GLU A 326 -22.51 -1.36 -2.36
CA GLU A 326 -22.51 -0.42 -3.48
C GLU A 326 -21.36 0.61 -3.47
N TYR A 327 -20.63 0.73 -2.35
CA TYR A 327 -19.45 1.60 -2.21
C TYR A 327 -18.14 0.82 -2.04
N ALA A 328 -18.21 -0.48 -1.74
CA ALA A 328 -17.05 -1.31 -1.39
C ALA A 328 -16.01 -1.48 -2.52
N PHE A 329 -16.39 -1.20 -3.77
CA PHE A 329 -15.55 -1.44 -4.95
C PHE A 329 -15.53 -0.25 -5.93
N LEU A 330 -15.64 0.97 -5.41
CA LEU A 330 -15.59 2.18 -6.22
C LEU A 330 -14.17 2.44 -6.76
N SER A 331 -14.09 2.84 -8.03
CA SER A 331 -12.81 3.12 -8.69
C SER A 331 -12.27 4.51 -8.29
N ASN A 332 -10.99 4.65 -7.91
CA ASN A 332 -10.40 5.98 -7.74
C ASN A 332 -10.06 6.58 -9.10
N GLN A 333 -10.87 7.54 -9.54
CA GLN A 333 -10.56 8.41 -10.69
C GLN A 333 -9.48 9.42 -10.29
N SER A 334 -8.27 8.96 -10.03
CA SER A 334 -7.10 9.84 -10.05
C SER A 334 -6.60 9.94 -11.49
N ASN A 335 -6.44 11.18 -11.98
CA ASN A 335 -5.74 11.48 -13.24
C ASN A 335 -4.24 11.25 -13.01
N GLU A 336 -3.82 10.00 -12.85
CA GLU A 336 -2.44 9.66 -12.56
C GLU A 336 -1.73 9.10 -13.80
N ALA A 337 -0.43 9.38 -13.87
CA ALA A 337 0.41 9.12 -15.03
C ALA A 337 0.40 7.64 -15.39
N LYS A 338 0.30 7.34 -16.69
CA LYS A 338 0.45 5.97 -17.20
C LYS A 338 1.83 5.45 -16.80
N ALA A 339 1.87 4.26 -16.20
CA ALA A 339 3.10 3.56 -15.92
C ALA A 339 3.77 3.22 -17.25
N ASP A 340 5.10 3.31 -17.27
CA ASP A 340 5.88 2.94 -18.44
C ASP A 340 5.72 1.44 -18.72
N ASP A 341 5.70 1.06 -19.99
CA ASP A 341 5.52 -0.33 -20.41
C ASP A 341 6.63 -1.23 -19.84
N ALA A 342 7.84 -0.67 -19.64
CA ALA A 342 8.97 -1.37 -19.01
C ALA A 342 8.70 -1.77 -17.55
N ILE A 343 7.94 -0.96 -16.80
CA ILE A 343 7.57 -1.27 -15.42
C ILE A 343 6.56 -2.40 -15.42
N ILE A 344 5.58 -2.36 -16.33
CA ILE A 344 4.58 -3.41 -16.48
C ILE A 344 5.25 -4.75 -16.83
N GLU A 345 6.21 -4.76 -17.76
CA GLU A 345 6.96 -5.97 -18.12
C GLU A 345 7.76 -6.52 -16.94
N SER A 346 8.51 -5.67 -16.22
CA SER A 346 9.25 -6.12 -15.02
C SER A 346 8.34 -6.70 -13.93
N MET A 347 7.14 -6.13 -13.77
CA MET A 347 6.14 -6.60 -12.82
C MET A 347 5.56 -7.97 -13.20
N MET A 348 5.44 -8.28 -14.50
CA MET A 348 4.92 -9.56 -14.98
C MET A 348 5.84 -10.76 -14.71
N GLU A 349 7.13 -10.52 -14.47
CA GLU A 349 8.07 -11.57 -14.12
C GLU A 349 8.03 -11.92 -12.63
N ASN A 350 7.47 -11.03 -11.82
CA ASN A 350 7.32 -11.23 -10.39
C ASN A 350 6.00 -11.96 -10.04
N GLU A 351 6.10 -13.26 -9.75
CA GLU A 351 4.96 -14.10 -9.35
C GLU A 351 4.28 -13.66 -8.05
N GLN A 352 4.92 -12.78 -7.25
CA GLN A 352 4.36 -12.31 -5.99
C GLN A 352 3.22 -11.30 -6.17
N HIS A 353 3.30 -10.47 -7.21
CA HIS A 353 2.28 -9.47 -7.54
C HIS A 353 1.41 -9.87 -8.73
N PHE A 354 1.90 -10.78 -9.59
CA PHE A 354 1.18 -11.28 -10.75
C PHE A 354 0.95 -12.79 -10.65
N SER A 355 -0.32 -13.20 -10.53
CA SER A 355 -0.66 -14.62 -10.61
C SER A 355 -0.28 -15.20 -11.98
N LYS A 356 0.05 -16.49 -12.02
CA LYS A 356 0.34 -17.23 -13.27
C LYS A 356 -0.77 -17.06 -14.30
N ASP A 357 -2.02 -17.00 -13.83
CA ASP A 357 -3.19 -16.80 -14.70
C ASP A 357 -3.21 -15.42 -15.37
N LEU A 358 -2.78 -14.35 -14.69
CA LEU A 358 -2.66 -13.01 -15.26
C LEU A 358 -1.53 -12.92 -16.30
N LYS A 359 -0.40 -13.58 -16.04
CA LYS A 359 0.70 -13.68 -17.02
C LYS A 359 0.25 -14.42 -18.29
N ASP A 360 -0.48 -15.51 -18.14
CA ASP A 360 -1.09 -16.26 -19.23
C ASP A 360 -2.07 -15.41 -20.04
N VAL A 361 -2.90 -14.62 -19.36
CA VAL A 361 -3.85 -13.70 -19.98
C VAL A 361 -3.12 -12.65 -20.83
N PHE A 362 -2.06 -12.04 -20.32
CA PHE A 362 -1.30 -11.05 -21.07
C PHE A 362 -0.66 -11.66 -22.32
N ASN A 363 -0.01 -12.82 -22.16
CA ASN A 363 0.59 -13.55 -23.28
C ASN A 363 -0.46 -13.91 -24.35
N LYS A 364 -1.63 -14.42 -23.92
CA LYS A 364 -2.75 -14.72 -24.83
C LYS A 364 -3.26 -13.47 -25.53
N SER A 365 -3.30 -12.32 -24.86
CA SER A 365 -3.69 -11.05 -25.50
C SER A 365 -2.73 -10.67 -26.63
N LYS A 366 -1.42 -10.75 -26.38
CA LYS A 366 -0.39 -10.49 -27.39
C LYS A 366 -0.56 -11.40 -28.60
N THR A 367 -0.78 -12.70 -28.37
CA THR A 367 -1.07 -13.66 -29.44
C THR A 367 -2.38 -13.36 -30.19
N ILE A 368 -3.44 -12.91 -29.50
CA ILE A 368 -4.69 -12.48 -30.15
C ILE A 368 -4.45 -11.26 -31.03
N GLN A 369 -3.66 -10.28 -30.58
CA GLN A 369 -3.32 -9.10 -31.37
C GLN A 369 -2.55 -9.47 -32.64
N GLU A 370 -1.53 -10.33 -32.53
CA GLU A 370 -0.74 -10.81 -33.67
C GLU A 370 -1.62 -11.59 -34.66
N ASN A 371 -2.49 -12.47 -34.16
CA ASN A 371 -3.43 -13.19 -35.00
C ASN A 371 -4.45 -12.26 -35.66
N LEU A 372 -4.96 -11.25 -34.96
CA LEU A 372 -5.89 -10.29 -35.51
C LEU A 372 -5.23 -9.43 -36.59
N GLY A 373 -4.02 -8.95 -36.34
CA GLY A 373 -3.21 -8.22 -37.33
C GLY A 373 -3.00 -9.06 -38.59
N ARG A 374 -2.61 -10.33 -38.43
CA ARG A 374 -2.47 -11.28 -39.54
C ARG A 374 -3.78 -11.51 -40.29
N VAL A 375 -4.89 -11.64 -39.58
CA VAL A 375 -6.22 -11.78 -40.19
C VAL A 375 -6.61 -10.56 -41.02
N ILE A 376 -6.41 -9.36 -40.49
CA ILE A 376 -6.67 -8.10 -41.20
C ILE A 376 -5.77 -7.98 -42.42
N TRP A 377 -4.49 -8.31 -42.27
CA TRP A 377 -3.50 -8.26 -43.33
C TRP A 377 -3.84 -9.23 -44.47
N ASN A 378 -4.11 -10.50 -44.14
CA ASN A 378 -4.57 -11.51 -45.11
C ASN A 378 -5.87 -11.08 -45.79
N GLY A 379 -6.79 -10.47 -45.05
CA GLY A 379 -8.02 -9.91 -45.60
C GLY A 379 -7.74 -8.83 -46.63
N ASN A 380 -6.89 -7.86 -46.31
CA ASN A 380 -6.51 -6.78 -47.23
C ASN A 380 -5.78 -7.31 -48.47
N VAL A 381 -4.89 -8.30 -48.31
CA VAL A 381 -4.22 -8.99 -49.42
C VAL A 381 -5.23 -9.74 -50.30
N ALA A 382 -6.17 -10.49 -49.72
CA ALA A 382 -7.18 -11.20 -50.50
C ALA A 382 -8.07 -10.24 -51.30
N GLN A 383 -8.47 -9.12 -50.67
CA GLN A 383 -9.23 -8.06 -51.35
C GLN A 383 -8.42 -7.40 -52.46
N SER A 384 -7.08 -7.30 -52.32
CA SER A 384 -6.20 -6.75 -53.36
C SER A 384 -6.31 -7.50 -54.70
N LYS A 385 -6.57 -8.81 -54.65
CA LYS A 385 -6.64 -9.71 -55.82
C LYS A 385 -8.00 -9.71 -56.53
N LEU A 386 -9.06 -9.27 -55.84
CA LEU A 386 -10.43 -9.30 -56.36
C LEU A 386 -10.80 -7.95 -56.98
N ASN A 387 -11.19 -7.97 -58.27
CA ASN A 387 -11.82 -6.83 -58.95
C ASN A 387 -13.35 -6.88 -58.75
N SER A 388 -13.80 -6.75 -57.50
CA SER A 388 -15.23 -6.78 -57.15
C SER A 388 -15.76 -5.38 -56.78
N SER A 389 -17.06 -5.15 -56.99
CA SER A 389 -17.76 -3.93 -56.55
C SER A 389 -17.81 -3.78 -55.03
N ASN A 390 -17.49 -4.84 -54.26
CA ASN A 390 -17.56 -4.88 -52.80
C ASN A 390 -16.20 -4.64 -52.13
N ARG A 391 -15.16 -4.28 -52.89
CA ARG A 391 -13.80 -4.07 -52.40
C ARG A 391 -13.69 -2.94 -51.37
N GLU A 392 -14.29 -1.78 -51.64
CA GLU A 392 -14.27 -0.62 -50.73
C GLU A 392 -15.00 -0.94 -49.42
N PHE A 393 -16.15 -1.59 -49.51
CA PHE A 393 -16.91 -2.04 -48.35
C PHE A 393 -16.10 -3.01 -47.49
N SER A 394 -15.45 -4.00 -48.12
CA SER A 394 -14.65 -5.01 -47.43
C SER A 394 -13.42 -4.42 -46.72
N LYS A 395 -12.73 -3.46 -47.36
CA LYS A 395 -11.62 -2.73 -46.74
C LYS A 395 -12.07 -1.88 -45.56
N SER A 396 -13.20 -1.19 -45.68
CA SER A 396 -13.78 -0.41 -44.57
C SER A 396 -14.12 -1.32 -43.39
N LEU A 397 -14.65 -2.52 -43.64
CA LEU A 397 -14.97 -3.50 -42.61
C LEU A 397 -13.71 -4.01 -41.89
N LEU A 398 -12.65 -4.35 -42.63
CA LEU A 398 -11.36 -4.76 -42.07
C LEU A 398 -10.70 -3.64 -41.25
N SER A 399 -10.86 -2.39 -41.67
CA SER A 399 -10.38 -1.22 -40.93
C SER A 399 -11.12 -1.07 -39.59
N GLU A 400 -12.44 -1.19 -39.59
CA GLU A 400 -13.25 -1.13 -38.36
C GLU A 400 -12.92 -2.29 -37.41
N ILE A 401 -12.67 -3.49 -37.94
CA ILE A 401 -12.16 -4.64 -37.17
C ILE A 401 -10.82 -4.30 -36.49
N GLY A 402 -9.90 -3.65 -37.20
CA GLY A 402 -8.61 -3.21 -36.65
C GLY A 402 -8.75 -2.19 -35.53
N VAL A 403 -9.56 -1.14 -35.73
CA VAL A 403 -9.84 -0.12 -34.70
C VAL A 403 -10.46 -0.75 -33.45
N THR A 404 -11.38 -1.68 -33.66
CA THR A 404 -12.07 -2.44 -32.60
C THR A 404 -11.08 -3.29 -31.80
N GLY A 405 -10.13 -3.95 -32.47
CA GLY A 405 -9.04 -4.69 -31.82
C GLY A 405 -8.09 -3.81 -30.99
N VAL A 406 -7.73 -2.63 -31.51
CA VAL A 406 -6.87 -1.67 -30.77
C VAL A 406 -7.57 -1.17 -29.50
N LYS A 407 -8.87 -0.85 -29.59
CA LYS A 407 -9.68 -0.45 -28.42
C LYS A 407 -9.71 -1.55 -27.36
N ALA A 408 -9.95 -2.79 -27.77
CA ALA A 408 -9.94 -3.93 -26.85
C ALA A 408 -8.60 -4.07 -26.09
N ASN A 409 -7.46 -3.87 -26.76
CA ASN A 409 -6.15 -3.93 -26.11
C ASN A 409 -5.91 -2.75 -25.16
N SER A 410 -6.38 -1.56 -25.50
CA SER A 410 -6.28 -0.39 -24.60
C SER A 410 -7.05 -0.59 -23.29
N SER A 411 -8.20 -1.27 -23.34
CA SER A 411 -8.94 -1.65 -22.13
C SER A 411 -8.14 -2.63 -21.26
N LEU A 412 -7.34 -3.52 -21.86
CA LEU A 412 -6.44 -4.42 -21.12
C LEU A 412 -5.26 -3.68 -20.48
N SER A 413 -4.62 -2.74 -21.18
CA SER A 413 -3.53 -1.93 -20.61
C SER A 413 -3.99 -1.09 -19.41
N ASN A 414 -5.22 -0.56 -19.46
CA ASN A 414 -5.78 0.20 -18.33
C ASN A 414 -5.92 -0.66 -17.05
N LEU A 415 -6.09 -1.98 -17.17
CA LEU A 415 -6.15 -2.88 -16.02
C LEU A 415 -4.82 -2.98 -15.28
N ASN A 416 -3.70 -3.09 -16.02
CA ASN A 416 -2.37 -3.13 -15.42
C ASN A 416 -2.09 -1.86 -14.61
N GLN A 417 -2.55 -0.72 -15.11
CA GLN A 417 -2.47 0.55 -14.40
C GLN A 417 -3.22 0.52 -13.07
N THR A 418 -4.42 -0.06 -13.04
CA THR A 418 -5.21 -0.21 -11.81
C THR A 418 -4.47 -1.05 -10.76
N ILE A 419 -3.76 -2.10 -11.16
CA ILE A 419 -2.97 -2.94 -10.24
C ILE A 419 -1.80 -2.14 -9.65
N ILE A 420 -1.03 -1.42 -10.47
CA ILE A 420 0.09 -0.58 -9.99
C ILE A 420 -0.40 0.48 -9.00
N ASN A 421 -1.48 1.18 -9.34
CA ASN A 421 -2.08 2.19 -8.46
C ASN A 421 -2.56 1.58 -7.13
N SER A 422 -2.94 0.30 -7.15
CA SER A 422 -3.27 -0.44 -5.94
C SER A 422 -2.06 -0.59 -5.01
N ILE A 423 -0.93 -1.05 -5.55
CA ILE A 423 0.29 -1.30 -4.76
C ILE A 423 0.84 0.01 -4.17
N LEU A 424 0.77 1.10 -4.93
CA LEU A 424 1.17 2.42 -4.45
C LEU A 424 0.34 2.88 -3.26
N LYS A 425 -0.99 2.73 -3.35
CA LYS A 425 -1.90 3.06 -2.24
C LYS A 425 -1.69 2.20 -1.03
N ASP A 426 -1.45 0.91 -1.21
CA ASP A 426 -1.13 0.01 -0.10
C ASP A 426 0.13 0.53 0.62
N SER A 427 1.17 0.91 -0.11
CA SER A 427 2.42 1.44 0.48
C SER A 427 2.21 2.78 1.19
N GLU A 428 1.41 3.67 0.62
CA GLU A 428 1.02 4.95 1.22
C GLU A 428 0.27 4.76 2.54
N PHE A 429 -0.71 3.87 2.54
CA PHE A 429 -1.50 3.53 3.72
C PHE A 429 -0.66 2.92 4.84
N LEU A 430 0.23 1.98 4.52
CA LEU A 430 1.17 1.38 5.48
C LEU A 430 2.11 2.43 6.09
N SER A 431 2.60 3.38 5.30
CA SER A 431 3.47 4.46 5.79
C SER A 431 2.74 5.41 6.75
N SER A 432 1.46 5.71 6.47
CA SER A 432 0.61 6.53 7.35
C SER A 432 0.36 5.86 8.68
N LEU A 433 0.12 4.55 8.68
CA LEU A 433 -0.07 3.80 9.92
C LEU A 433 1.18 3.83 10.81
N ALA A 434 2.34 3.53 10.24
CA ALA A 434 3.58 3.46 11.00
C ALA A 434 3.89 4.79 11.70
N ILE A 435 3.63 5.92 11.02
CA ILE A 435 3.72 7.26 11.61
C ILE A 435 2.73 7.44 12.76
N ASP A 436 1.47 7.04 12.61
CA ASP A 436 0.45 7.21 13.64
C ASP A 436 0.77 6.38 14.90
N ILE A 437 1.27 5.15 14.74
CA ILE A 437 1.73 4.30 15.84
C ILE A 437 2.92 4.97 16.55
N MET A 438 3.87 5.50 15.78
CA MET A 438 5.07 6.15 16.31
C MET A 438 4.75 7.44 17.06
N ASP A 439 3.98 8.37 16.49
CA ASP A 439 3.69 9.66 17.13
C ASP A 439 2.89 9.47 18.44
N ARG A 440 2.00 8.47 18.51
CA ARG A 440 1.31 8.10 19.76
C ARG A 440 2.25 7.55 20.81
N ASN A 441 3.18 6.67 20.42
CA ASN A 441 4.20 6.17 21.33
C ASN A 441 5.04 7.33 21.88
N LEU A 442 5.56 8.18 21.01
CA LEU A 442 6.44 9.28 21.42
C LEU A 442 5.72 10.36 22.25
N TYR A 443 4.41 10.56 22.03
CA TYR A 443 3.57 11.42 22.87
C TYR A 443 3.61 11.01 24.35
N GLU A 444 3.52 9.71 24.65
CA GLU A 444 3.52 9.25 26.03
C GLU A 444 4.88 9.51 26.71
N ARG A 445 6.00 9.42 25.98
CA ARG A 445 7.34 9.70 26.55
C ARG A 445 7.50 11.17 26.94
N ALA A 446 6.91 12.07 26.14
CA ALA A 446 6.82 13.49 26.47
C ALA A 446 5.94 13.73 27.72
N ASN A 447 4.91 12.94 27.96
CA ASN A 447 4.08 13.04 29.17
C ASN A 447 4.82 12.50 30.40
N ASP A 448 5.43 11.33 30.25
CA ASP A 448 6.09 10.59 31.33
C ASP A 448 7.21 11.40 31.97
N CYS A 449 8.11 11.97 31.17
CA CYS A 449 9.18 12.82 31.72
C CYS A 449 8.62 14.04 32.48
N ARG A 450 7.58 14.70 31.94
CA ARG A 450 6.94 15.87 32.57
C ARG A 450 6.26 15.51 33.88
N TRP A 451 5.60 14.35 33.93
CA TRP A 451 4.90 13.90 35.12
C TRP A 451 5.87 13.46 36.22
N TRP A 452 6.87 12.64 35.89
CA TRP A 452 7.83 12.14 36.86
C TRP A 452 8.77 13.22 37.40
N ALA A 453 8.97 14.32 36.67
CA ALA A 453 9.64 15.51 37.19
C ALA A 453 8.88 16.17 38.37
N LEU A 454 7.57 15.92 38.49
CA LEU A 454 6.70 16.48 39.53
C LEU A 454 6.59 15.60 40.78
N THR A 455 7.29 14.48 40.84
CA THR A 455 7.34 13.61 42.02
C THR A 455 7.77 14.41 43.25
N SER A 456 6.90 14.48 44.26
CA SER A 456 7.07 15.33 45.45
C SER A 456 8.35 14.99 46.21
N TYR A 457 8.69 13.70 46.31
CA TYR A 457 9.94 13.26 46.92
C TYR A 457 11.17 13.83 46.18
N PHE A 458 11.22 13.78 44.84
CA PHE A 458 12.33 14.33 44.06
C PHE A 458 12.46 15.84 44.30
N ARG A 459 11.36 16.59 44.22
CA ARG A 459 11.37 18.04 44.41
C ARG A 459 11.89 18.44 45.81
N LYS A 460 11.39 17.79 46.86
CA LYS A 460 11.85 17.99 48.26
C LYS A 460 13.31 17.57 48.46
N ALA A 461 13.76 16.49 47.80
CA ALA A 461 15.15 16.05 47.87
C ALA A 461 16.10 17.06 47.22
N PHE A 462 15.70 17.64 46.08
CA PHE A 462 16.49 18.59 45.32
C PHE A 462 16.48 20.02 45.90
N ASP A 463 15.53 20.36 46.78
CA ASP A 463 15.57 21.62 47.56
C ASP A 463 16.71 21.64 48.59
N ASP A 464 17.04 20.49 49.19
CA ASP A 464 18.18 20.35 50.11
C ASP A 464 19.38 19.65 49.45
N TYR A 465 20.13 20.44 48.66
CA TYR A 465 21.29 19.99 47.89
C TYR A 465 22.34 19.25 48.74
N ASN A 466 22.54 19.64 50.00
CA ASN A 466 23.54 19.03 50.88
C ASN A 466 23.16 17.59 51.27
N SER A 467 21.86 17.32 51.38
CA SER A 467 21.33 15.99 51.71
C SER A 467 21.21 15.07 50.48
N LEU A 468 21.28 15.61 49.27
CA LEU A 468 20.90 14.93 48.03
C LEU A 468 21.69 13.62 47.80
N SER A 469 22.98 13.62 48.12
CA SER A 469 23.83 12.42 48.01
C SER A 469 23.42 11.29 48.96
N TYR A 470 22.84 11.60 50.12
CA TYR A 470 22.35 10.60 51.08
C TYR A 470 21.00 10.01 50.69
N LYS A 471 20.26 10.70 49.80
CA LYS A 471 18.94 10.30 49.27
C LYS A 471 19.03 9.49 47.96
N GLU A 472 20.22 9.33 47.40
CA GLU A 472 20.48 8.63 46.14
C GLU A 472 19.77 7.26 46.06
N LYS A 473 19.92 6.41 47.09
CA LYS A 473 19.31 5.07 47.09
C LYS A 473 17.79 5.09 47.04
N GLU A 474 17.16 6.05 47.71
CA GLU A 474 15.70 6.16 47.77
C GLU A 474 15.18 6.67 46.42
N ILE A 475 15.86 7.67 45.83
CA ILE A 475 15.56 8.14 44.47
C ILE A 475 15.72 7.01 43.45
N SER A 476 16.83 6.27 43.48
CA SER A 476 17.07 5.12 42.59
C SER A 476 16.00 4.04 42.75
N SER A 477 15.52 3.79 43.98
CA SER A 477 14.43 2.82 44.22
C SER A 477 13.11 3.26 43.59
N ILE A 478 12.76 4.54 43.66
CA ILE A 478 11.56 5.08 43.02
C ILE A 478 11.70 5.00 41.50
N LEU A 479 12.84 5.41 40.94
CA LEU A 479 13.11 5.34 39.51
C LEU A 479 13.08 3.89 39.01
N LYS A 480 13.62 2.93 39.77
CA LYS A 480 13.57 1.51 39.44
C LYS A 480 12.13 1.00 39.41
N TYR A 481 11.34 1.33 40.43
CA TYR A 481 9.93 0.94 40.48
C TYR A 481 9.15 1.47 39.27
N ILE A 482 9.36 2.75 38.91
CA ILE A 482 8.77 3.32 37.69
C ILE A 482 9.22 2.54 36.46
N ASN A 483 10.53 2.33 36.30
CA ASN A 483 11.09 1.65 35.14
C ASN A 483 10.61 0.20 35.02
N ASP A 484 10.37 -0.51 36.11
CA ASP A 484 9.90 -1.91 36.09
C ASP A 484 8.42 -2.03 35.63
N LEU A 485 7.63 -0.95 35.72
CA LEU A 485 6.26 -0.90 35.20
C LEU A 485 6.22 -0.69 33.68
N TYR A 486 7.32 -0.21 33.07
CA TYR A 486 7.38 0.14 31.66
C TYR A 486 8.51 -0.62 30.95
N THR A 487 8.18 -1.32 29.89
CA THR A 487 9.13 -2.09 29.08
C THR A 487 9.87 -1.25 28.03
N VAL A 488 9.45 0.00 27.84
CA VAL A 488 9.91 0.88 26.74
C VAL A 488 11.13 1.75 27.11
N TYR A 489 11.63 1.62 28.33
CA TYR A 489 12.73 2.42 28.86
C TYR A 489 13.89 1.53 29.33
N THR A 490 15.11 1.89 28.95
CA THR A 490 16.31 1.18 29.43
C THR A 490 16.84 1.74 30.73
N ASN A 491 16.69 3.05 30.92
CA ASN A 491 17.16 3.74 32.11
C ASN A 491 16.42 5.08 32.30
N LEU A 492 16.18 5.43 33.56
CA LEU A 492 15.70 6.74 33.98
C LEU A 492 16.78 7.35 34.87
N LEU A 493 17.05 8.63 34.72
CA LEU A 493 18.10 9.31 35.48
C LEU A 493 17.65 10.69 35.94
N VAL A 494 18.16 11.11 37.09
CA VAL A 494 17.97 12.48 37.58
C VAL A 494 19.32 13.16 37.77
N PHE A 495 19.40 14.44 37.47
CA PHE A 495 20.62 15.24 37.51
C PHE A 495 20.40 16.61 38.15
N ASP A 496 21.44 17.17 38.76
CA ASP A 496 21.38 18.48 39.44
C ASP A 496 21.58 19.69 38.50
N LYS A 497 21.54 20.91 39.04
CA LYS A 497 21.76 22.17 38.28
C LYS A 497 23.09 22.22 37.52
N SER A 498 24.08 21.39 37.88
CA SER A 498 25.37 21.30 37.18
C SER A 498 25.40 20.23 36.08
N GLY A 499 24.30 19.49 35.91
CA GLY A 499 24.23 18.33 35.01
C GLY A 499 24.83 17.07 35.61
N LYS A 500 25.12 17.04 36.91
CA LYS A 500 25.68 15.85 37.57
C LYS A 500 24.58 14.83 37.84
N ILE A 501 24.76 13.61 37.38
CA ILE A 501 23.83 12.50 37.61
C ILE A 501 23.84 12.15 39.10
N ILE A 502 22.66 12.15 39.70
CA ILE A 502 22.44 11.88 41.12
C ILE A 502 22.01 10.43 41.33
N ALA A 503 21.11 9.91 40.50
CA ALA A 503 20.55 8.56 40.63
C ALA A 503 20.10 8.02 39.28
N VAL A 504 20.00 6.70 39.17
CA VAL A 504 19.57 5.96 37.98
C VAL A 504 18.59 4.84 38.35
N SER A 505 17.69 4.45 37.45
CA SER A 505 16.76 3.32 37.67
C SER A 505 17.44 1.96 37.52
N ASN A 506 18.36 1.84 36.56
CA ASN A 506 18.98 0.58 36.21
C ASN A 506 20.30 0.39 36.97
N GLU A 507 20.37 -0.63 37.83
CA GLU A 507 21.55 -0.92 38.65
C GLU A 507 22.82 -1.17 37.82
N LYS A 508 22.68 -1.66 36.58
CA LYS A 508 23.81 -1.85 35.66
C LYS A 508 24.46 -0.53 35.26
N GLU A 509 23.69 0.55 35.28
CA GLU A 509 24.08 1.91 34.91
C GLU A 509 24.58 2.75 36.09
N ASN A 510 24.71 2.16 37.29
CA ASN A 510 25.20 2.86 38.49
C ASN A 510 26.57 3.52 38.31
N TYR A 511 27.39 3.06 37.35
CA TYR A 511 28.67 3.68 37.03
C TYR A 511 28.53 5.09 36.41
N LEU A 512 27.32 5.51 36.03
CA LEU A 512 27.01 6.86 35.56
C LEU A 512 26.83 7.85 36.72
N VAL A 513 26.44 7.38 37.90
CA VAL A 513 26.20 8.24 39.07
C VAL A 513 27.46 9.04 39.40
N GLY A 514 27.29 10.35 39.55
CA GLY A 514 28.36 11.30 39.83
C GLY A 514 29.08 11.86 38.59
N LYS A 515 28.83 11.34 37.39
CA LYS A 515 29.32 11.95 36.14
C LYS A 515 28.48 13.17 35.76
N VAL A 516 29.08 14.09 35.03
CA VAL A 516 28.40 15.28 34.49
C VAL A 516 27.99 15.01 33.05
N LEU A 517 26.75 15.31 32.71
CA LEU A 517 26.19 15.24 31.38
C LEU A 517 26.59 16.51 30.59
N PRO A 518 27.47 16.41 29.56
CA PRO A 518 27.88 17.57 28.77
C PRO A 518 26.88 17.97 27.67
N GLN A 519 25.80 17.20 27.48
CA GLN A 519 24.92 17.34 26.34
C GLN A 519 24.08 18.62 26.37
N LYS A 520 23.78 19.17 25.19
CA LYS A 520 23.06 20.45 25.02
C LYS A 520 21.67 20.45 25.68
N TRP A 521 20.96 19.32 25.58
CA TRP A 521 19.62 19.15 26.13
C TRP A 521 19.57 19.30 27.66
N VAL A 522 20.67 19.12 28.38
CA VAL A 522 20.76 19.37 29.84
C VAL A 522 20.50 20.84 30.13
N GLY A 523 21.20 21.73 29.39
CA GLY A 523 21.04 23.18 29.53
C GLY A 523 19.66 23.66 29.07
N GLU A 524 19.09 23.04 28.03
CA GLU A 524 17.74 23.34 27.56
C GLU A 524 16.68 22.92 28.60
N THR A 525 16.85 21.74 29.21
CA THR A 525 15.98 21.26 30.31
C THR A 525 15.97 22.22 31.49
N LEU A 526 17.14 22.74 31.87
CA LEU A 526 17.27 23.71 32.96
C LEU A 526 16.74 25.12 32.62
N ASN A 527 16.31 25.36 31.38
CA ASN A 527 15.71 26.62 30.91
C ASN A 527 14.22 26.49 30.53
N LEU A 528 13.59 25.34 30.80
CA LEU A 528 12.16 25.16 30.53
C LEU A 528 11.33 26.20 31.31
N LYS A 529 10.26 26.71 30.68
CA LYS A 529 9.50 27.85 31.23
C LYS A 529 8.50 27.46 32.32
N ASP A 530 7.83 26.32 32.15
CA ASP A 530 6.82 25.81 33.07
C ASP A 530 6.85 24.27 33.12
N THR A 531 5.84 23.65 33.74
CA THR A 531 5.71 22.19 33.93
C THR A 531 5.10 21.46 32.73
N SER A 532 4.53 22.22 31.77
CA SER A 532 3.99 21.67 30.52
C SER A 532 5.06 21.49 29.45
N LYS A 533 6.21 22.14 29.59
CA LYS A 533 7.32 22.08 28.63
C LYS A 533 8.28 20.93 28.93
N TYR A 534 8.87 20.40 27.88
CA TYR A 534 9.84 19.31 27.89
C TYR A 534 10.91 19.57 26.82
N CYS A 535 12.00 18.84 26.89
CA CYS A 535 13.10 18.85 25.93
C CYS A 535 13.35 17.43 25.44
N VAL A 536 13.74 17.26 24.19
CA VAL A 536 14.12 15.96 23.62
C VAL A 536 15.49 16.12 22.98
N SER A 537 16.38 15.16 23.21
CA SER A 537 17.67 15.13 22.52
C SER A 537 17.49 14.93 21.01
N ASP A 538 18.54 15.26 20.25
CA ASP A 538 18.66 14.76 18.88
C ASP A 538 18.76 13.22 18.88
N PHE A 539 18.45 12.59 17.74
CA PHE A 539 18.66 11.15 17.55
C PHE A 539 20.13 10.86 17.23
N GLU A 540 20.92 10.66 18.29
CA GLU A 540 22.37 10.50 18.23
C GLU A 540 22.89 9.38 19.13
N GLU A 541 24.06 8.85 18.80
CA GLU A 541 24.74 7.85 19.62
C GLU A 541 25.07 8.42 21.00
N THR A 542 24.69 7.68 22.04
CA THR A 542 24.89 8.13 23.41
C THR A 542 25.39 7.02 24.31
N ASN A 543 26.31 7.37 25.21
CA ASN A 543 26.81 6.45 26.23
C ASN A 543 25.75 6.07 27.28
N LEU A 544 24.60 6.74 27.26
CA LEU A 544 23.43 6.42 28.09
C LEU A 544 22.64 5.22 27.55
N TYR A 545 22.91 4.79 26.32
CA TYR A 545 22.20 3.72 25.62
C TYR A 545 23.18 2.86 24.81
N ALA A 546 24.14 2.24 25.49
CA ALA A 546 25.13 1.34 24.89
C ALA A 546 25.94 1.89 23.69
N ASN A 547 26.01 3.21 23.50
CA ASN A 547 26.52 3.90 22.30
C ASN A 547 25.72 3.66 21.02
N GLU A 548 24.46 3.25 21.13
CA GLU A 548 23.48 3.28 20.06
C GLU A 548 22.71 4.61 20.06
N SER A 549 21.96 4.87 18.98
CA SER A 549 21.17 6.10 18.85
C SER A 549 19.78 5.98 19.44
N THR A 550 19.41 6.97 20.24
CA THR A 550 18.09 7.04 20.87
C THR A 550 17.65 8.49 21.11
N TYR A 551 16.40 8.65 21.51
CA TYR A 551 15.86 9.88 22.06
C TYR A 551 15.94 9.86 23.59
N VAL A 552 16.40 10.97 24.17
CA VAL A 552 16.36 11.21 25.61
C VAL A 552 15.35 12.32 25.88
N TYR A 553 14.24 11.97 26.51
CA TYR A 553 13.17 12.91 26.87
C TYR A 553 13.45 13.47 28.26
N CYS A 554 13.34 14.80 28.41
CA CYS A 554 13.80 15.50 29.59
C CYS A 554 12.77 16.52 30.09
N ALA A 555 12.68 16.65 31.41
CA ALA A 555 11.86 17.67 32.06
C ALA A 555 12.55 18.21 33.32
N ALA A 556 12.20 19.44 33.69
CA ALA A 556 12.82 20.15 34.81
C ALA A 556 12.22 19.71 36.15
N ILE A 557 13.08 19.31 37.09
CA ILE A 557 12.71 19.12 38.50
C ILE A 557 12.74 20.50 39.17
N ARG A 558 11.54 21.04 39.40
CA ARG A 558 11.34 22.37 40.00
C ARG A 558 11.27 22.29 41.53
N SER A 559 11.73 23.33 42.21
CA SER A 559 11.67 23.42 43.67
C SER A 559 10.27 23.12 44.20
N PHE A 560 10.17 22.42 45.33
CA PHE A 560 8.90 22.18 46.00
C PHE A 560 8.32 23.50 46.54
N GLU A 561 9.19 24.37 47.07
CA GLU A 561 8.83 25.67 47.65
C GLU A 561 8.53 26.75 46.60
N ASN A 562 9.26 26.77 45.47
CA ASN A 562 9.10 27.77 44.42
C ASN A 562 9.13 27.16 43.01
N GLN A 563 7.97 26.98 42.39
CA GLN A 563 7.87 26.37 41.05
C GLN A 563 8.64 27.10 39.94
N ASN A 564 8.98 28.39 40.11
CA ASN A 564 9.78 29.11 39.13
C ASN A 564 11.28 28.76 39.19
N GLU A 565 11.74 28.11 40.27
CA GLU A 565 13.11 27.67 40.43
C GLU A 565 13.29 26.22 39.96
N ILE A 566 14.30 25.98 39.13
CA ILE A 566 14.67 24.64 38.65
C ILE A 566 15.89 24.16 39.44
N ASN A 567 15.75 23.03 40.15
CA ASN A 567 16.80 22.43 40.98
C ASN A 567 17.53 21.26 40.32
N GLY A 568 16.99 20.74 39.22
CA GLY A 568 17.60 19.69 38.44
C GLY A 568 16.72 19.30 37.26
N GLY A 569 16.95 18.11 36.73
CA GLY A 569 16.12 17.53 35.69
C GLY A 569 16.03 16.01 35.80
N ILE A 570 15.00 15.47 35.19
CA ILE A 570 14.87 14.04 34.89
C ILE A 570 15.13 13.84 33.41
N ALA A 571 15.81 12.76 33.05
CA ALA A 571 15.98 12.29 31.69
C ALA A 571 15.54 10.83 31.61
N ILE A 572 14.76 10.50 30.59
CA ILE A 572 14.27 9.15 30.33
C ILE A 572 14.91 8.66 29.03
N VAL A 573 15.58 7.52 29.08
CA VAL A 573 16.30 6.94 27.94
C VAL A 573 15.37 5.93 27.27
N PHE A 574 14.86 6.32 26.10
CA PHE A 574 13.93 5.49 25.33
C PHE A 574 14.65 4.26 24.75
N ASP A 575 13.99 3.09 24.79
CA ASP A 575 14.52 1.87 24.16
C ASP A 575 14.21 1.85 22.65
N SER A 576 14.81 2.79 21.92
CA SER A 576 14.48 3.10 20.52
C SER A 576 14.65 1.93 19.56
N THR A 577 15.71 1.13 19.71
CA THR A 577 16.07 0.06 18.77
C THR A 577 14.95 -0.99 18.65
N PRO A 578 14.53 -1.69 19.73
CA PRO A 578 13.45 -2.66 19.66
C PRO A 578 12.09 -2.02 19.44
N GLU A 579 11.82 -0.86 20.04
CA GLU A 579 10.49 -0.22 19.96
C GLU A 579 10.17 0.27 18.54
N PHE A 580 11.08 0.99 17.88
CA PHE A 580 10.82 1.44 16.50
C PHE A 580 10.74 0.28 15.52
N HIS A 581 11.55 -0.76 15.70
CA HIS A 581 11.48 -1.94 14.85
C HIS A 581 10.14 -2.67 15.02
N ALA A 582 9.67 -2.85 16.25
CA ALA A 582 8.35 -3.44 16.53
C ALA A 582 7.21 -2.62 15.91
N MET A 583 7.27 -1.28 16.00
CA MET A 583 6.26 -0.41 15.37
C MET A 583 6.21 -0.58 13.86
N LEU A 584 7.36 -0.72 13.18
CA LEU A 584 7.41 -0.96 11.74
C LEU A 584 6.85 -2.35 11.40
N GLU A 585 7.28 -3.40 12.11
CA GLU A 585 6.79 -4.77 11.92
C GLU A 585 5.27 -4.89 12.13
N ASP A 586 4.73 -4.25 13.17
CA ASP A 586 3.29 -4.24 13.46
C ASP A 586 2.49 -3.50 12.38
N SER A 587 3.14 -2.59 11.65
CA SER A 587 2.52 -1.86 10.54
C SER A 587 2.49 -2.67 9.25
N LEU A 588 3.39 -3.65 9.08
CA LEU A 588 3.56 -4.39 7.83
C LEU A 588 2.67 -5.66 7.77
N PRO A 589 2.23 -6.06 6.56
CA PRO A 589 1.47 -7.29 6.38
C PRO A 589 2.34 -8.53 6.65
N LYS A 590 1.95 -9.34 7.64
CA LYS A 590 2.64 -10.58 7.99
C LYS A 590 2.67 -11.59 6.82
N GLY A 591 3.86 -12.09 6.48
CA GLY A 591 4.05 -13.16 5.49
C GLY A 591 4.14 -12.72 4.02
N LYS A 592 4.32 -11.42 3.74
CA LYS A 592 4.71 -10.93 2.41
C LYS A 592 6.22 -10.66 2.40
N ASP A 593 6.98 -11.51 1.71
CA ASP A 593 8.40 -11.24 1.42
C ASP A 593 8.53 -9.98 0.53
N GLY A 594 9.65 -9.27 0.52
CA GLY A 594 9.85 -8.13 -0.41
C GLY A 594 9.10 -6.83 -0.09
N VAL A 595 8.42 -6.73 1.06
CA VAL A 595 7.98 -5.45 1.62
C VAL A 595 8.84 -5.11 2.85
N PHE A 596 9.40 -3.91 2.89
CA PHE A 596 10.12 -3.42 4.07
C PHE A 596 9.81 -1.96 4.33
N ALA A 597 10.04 -1.51 5.56
CA ALA A 597 9.78 -0.15 5.98
C ALA A 597 10.94 0.39 6.81
N LEU A 598 11.04 1.72 6.86
CA LEU A 598 12.00 2.41 7.70
C LEU A 598 11.47 3.77 8.15
N PHE A 599 11.96 4.20 9.32
CA PHE A 599 11.83 5.57 9.76
C PHE A 599 13.09 6.34 9.41
N ALA A 600 12.93 7.57 8.92
CA ALA A 600 14.04 8.46 8.60
C ALA A 600 13.72 9.89 9.04
N SER A 601 14.76 10.64 9.37
CA SER A 601 14.70 12.08 9.64
C SER A 601 14.63 12.89 8.35
N ARG A 602 14.37 14.20 8.47
CA ARG A 602 14.31 15.12 7.31
C ARG A 602 15.64 15.23 6.55
N ASP A 603 16.77 15.03 7.22
CA ASP A 603 18.12 14.94 6.64
C ASP A 603 18.44 13.56 6.06
N LYS A 604 17.42 12.70 5.87
CA LYS A 604 17.49 11.35 5.29
C LYS A 604 18.27 10.33 6.13
N LYS A 605 18.58 10.66 7.39
CA LYS A 605 19.26 9.76 8.30
C LYS A 605 18.27 8.72 8.83
N VAL A 606 18.60 7.44 8.67
CA VAL A 606 17.76 6.31 9.09
C VAL A 606 17.71 6.23 10.62
N ILE A 607 16.50 6.16 11.15
CA ILE A 607 16.20 6.00 12.59
C ILE A 607 16.00 4.53 12.93
N SER A 608 15.28 3.78 12.09
CA SER A 608 15.05 2.34 12.25
C SER A 608 14.63 1.73 10.92
N SER A 609 14.87 0.42 10.72
CA SER A 609 14.50 -0.32 9.52
C SER A 609 14.06 -1.74 9.85
N THR A 610 13.16 -2.30 9.04
CA THR A 610 12.88 -3.75 9.01
C THR A 610 13.80 -4.51 8.08
N ASN A 611 14.53 -3.81 7.19
CA ASN A 611 15.53 -4.40 6.33
C ASN A 611 16.90 -4.40 7.04
N LYS A 612 17.48 -5.60 7.23
CA LYS A 612 18.76 -5.78 7.91
C LYS A 612 19.96 -5.22 7.15
N ASP A 613 19.83 -5.00 5.84
CA ASP A 613 20.88 -4.43 5.01
C ASP A 613 20.98 -2.91 5.16
N ILE A 614 20.00 -2.26 5.80
CA ILE A 614 19.96 -0.82 6.04
C ILE A 614 20.33 -0.55 7.49
N GLU A 615 21.51 0.04 7.70
CA GLU A 615 22.01 0.37 9.03
C GLU A 615 21.37 1.64 9.58
N VAL A 616 21.12 1.67 10.90
CA VAL A 616 20.71 2.89 11.63
C VAL A 616 21.81 3.95 11.49
N ASN A 617 21.43 5.22 11.43
CA ASN A 617 22.29 6.38 11.16
C ASN A 617 22.87 6.48 9.74
N SER A 618 22.64 5.51 8.85
CA SER A 618 22.98 5.65 7.44
C SER A 618 22.09 6.70 6.74
N ILE A 619 22.56 7.24 5.62
CA ILE A 619 21.79 8.17 4.79
C ILE A 619 21.16 7.37 3.66
N ILE A 620 19.84 7.46 3.52
CA ILE A 620 19.14 6.79 2.43
C ILE A 620 19.21 7.59 1.12
N ASP A 621 19.60 6.92 0.03
CA ASP A 621 19.75 7.54 -1.28
C ASP A 621 18.44 7.53 -2.07
N ILE A 622 17.58 8.50 -1.77
CA ILE A 622 16.28 8.72 -2.41
C ILE A 622 16.11 10.20 -2.75
N GLU A 623 15.33 10.51 -3.79
CA GLU A 623 15.05 11.88 -4.23
C GLU A 623 14.55 12.81 -3.10
N ASP A 624 15.05 14.05 -3.07
CA ASP A 624 14.71 15.05 -2.03
C ASP A 624 13.21 15.33 -1.92
N LYS A 625 12.48 15.20 -3.03
CA LYS A 625 11.03 15.45 -3.11
C LYS A 625 10.20 14.68 -2.07
N PHE A 626 10.68 13.53 -1.60
CA PHE A 626 9.99 12.72 -0.58
C PHE A 626 10.24 13.23 0.85
N PHE A 627 11.32 13.97 1.08
CA PHE A 627 11.68 14.57 2.37
C PHE A 627 11.29 16.06 2.47
N GLU A 628 10.77 16.63 1.39
CA GLU A 628 10.20 17.99 1.33
C GLU A 628 8.72 18.04 1.79
N LEU A 629 8.09 16.88 2.04
CA LEU A 629 6.70 16.80 2.51
C LEU A 629 6.53 17.56 3.83
N LYS A 630 5.39 18.24 3.97
CA LYS A 630 4.98 18.89 5.23
C LYS A 630 4.35 17.88 6.19
N ASN A 631 4.20 18.27 7.45
CA ASN A 631 3.56 17.43 8.46
C ASN A 631 2.18 16.93 7.99
N GLY A 632 1.99 15.62 8.03
CA GLY A 632 0.75 14.96 7.59
C GLY A 632 0.59 14.82 6.08
N GLU A 633 1.49 15.34 5.25
CA GLU A 633 1.48 15.06 3.81
C GLU A 633 2.03 13.65 3.53
N GLN A 634 1.48 13.05 2.47
CA GLN A 634 1.86 11.73 1.99
C GLN A 634 2.08 11.76 0.48
N LYS A 635 2.89 10.81 0.00
CA LYS A 635 3.18 10.65 -1.42
C LYS A 635 3.51 9.19 -1.73
N SER A 636 3.06 8.71 -2.89
CA SER A 636 3.47 7.41 -3.43
C SER A 636 3.97 7.53 -4.87
N GLU A 637 5.02 6.79 -5.20
CA GLU A 637 5.62 6.77 -6.54
C GLU A 637 6.38 5.46 -6.77
N ILE A 638 6.53 5.05 -8.03
CA ILE A 638 7.43 3.95 -8.37
C ILE A 638 8.83 4.51 -8.55
N ILE A 639 9.81 3.93 -7.86
CA ILE A 639 11.20 4.33 -7.91
C ILE A 639 12.09 3.15 -8.33
N GLU A 640 13.28 3.49 -8.84
CA GLU A 640 14.31 2.53 -9.20
C GLU A 640 15.46 2.62 -8.19
N ILE A 641 15.82 1.49 -7.57
CA ILE A 641 16.96 1.34 -6.68
C ILE A 641 17.72 0.09 -7.10
N ASP A 642 19.02 0.20 -7.40
CA ASP A 642 19.89 -0.94 -7.76
C ASP A 642 19.30 -1.85 -8.87
N ASN A 643 18.79 -1.25 -9.96
CA ASN A 643 18.09 -1.93 -11.06
C ASN A 643 16.84 -2.73 -10.62
N LYS A 644 16.21 -2.35 -9.51
CA LYS A 644 14.94 -2.92 -9.03
C LYS A 644 13.89 -1.83 -8.92
N TYR A 645 12.67 -2.14 -9.35
CA TYR A 645 11.53 -1.26 -9.17
C TYR A 645 10.86 -1.53 -7.83
N TYR A 646 10.56 -0.44 -7.10
CA TYR A 646 9.81 -0.46 -5.85
C TYR A 646 8.65 0.51 -5.95
N ALA A 647 7.47 0.13 -5.47
CA ALA A 647 6.44 1.08 -5.09
C ALA A 647 6.82 1.65 -3.72
N LEU A 648 7.12 2.95 -3.70
CA LEU A 648 7.46 3.68 -2.48
C LEU A 648 6.23 4.45 -2.00
N GLY A 649 5.84 4.24 -0.74
CA GLY A 649 4.91 5.11 -0.01
C GLY A 649 5.64 5.88 1.09
N VAL A 650 5.39 7.18 1.20
CA VAL A 650 6.03 8.06 2.20
C VAL A 650 4.98 8.89 2.93
N ARG A 651 5.10 8.95 4.26
CA ARG A 651 4.31 9.84 5.14
C ARG A 651 5.24 10.63 6.06
N CYS A 652 5.01 11.94 6.20
CA CYS A 652 5.64 12.77 7.22
C CYS A 652 4.81 12.80 8.51
N SER A 653 5.48 12.72 9.67
CA SER A 653 4.86 12.79 11.00
C SER A 653 3.98 14.02 11.17
N GLN A 654 2.87 13.87 11.88
CA GLN A 654 1.85 14.91 12.07
C GLN A 654 1.60 15.26 13.55
N GLY A 655 2.14 14.47 14.47
CA GLY A 655 1.88 14.60 15.90
C GLY A 655 0.60 13.88 16.34
N TYR A 656 0.34 13.94 17.63
CA TYR A 656 -0.83 13.33 18.26
C TYR A 656 -1.28 14.15 19.46
N ARG A 657 -2.56 14.54 19.47
CA ARG A 657 -3.16 15.46 20.47
C ARG A 657 -2.36 16.76 20.58
N GLU A 658 -1.78 17.05 21.74
CA GLU A 658 -0.91 18.20 21.97
C GLU A 658 0.53 18.00 21.46
N TYR A 659 1.03 16.77 21.32
CA TYR A 659 2.42 16.49 20.93
C TYR A 659 2.67 16.78 19.45
N LYS A 660 3.75 17.53 19.16
CA LYS A 660 4.09 18.07 17.82
C LYS A 660 2.93 18.83 17.16
N SER A 661 1.94 19.25 17.94
CA SER A 661 0.84 20.07 17.45
C SER A 661 1.32 21.50 17.22
N ALA A 662 0.51 22.31 16.54
CA ALA A 662 0.81 23.75 16.39
C ALA A 662 0.92 24.53 17.72
N LYS A 663 0.56 23.92 18.86
CA LYS A 663 0.68 24.50 20.20
C LYS A 663 1.90 23.99 20.97
N ASP A 664 2.57 22.96 20.47
CA ASP A 664 3.80 22.42 21.04
C ASP A 664 5.00 23.21 20.55
N ASP A 665 6.01 23.37 21.42
CA ASP A 665 7.26 24.02 21.01
C ASP A 665 8.22 23.02 20.37
N TYR A 666 7.99 21.72 20.58
CA TYR A 666 8.82 20.65 20.01
C TYR A 666 8.45 20.36 18.56
N VAL A 667 9.46 20.41 17.69
CA VAL A 667 9.35 20.12 16.26
C VAL A 667 10.39 19.07 15.91
N ASN A 668 9.93 17.91 15.43
CA ASN A 668 10.80 16.87 14.91
C ASN A 668 10.06 16.10 13.82
N ASP A 669 10.53 16.26 12.59
CA ASP A 669 9.93 15.65 11.41
C ASP A 669 10.57 14.29 11.15
N VAL A 670 9.75 13.26 11.31
CA VAL A 670 10.12 11.89 11.00
C VAL A 670 9.25 11.39 9.85
N PHE A 671 9.85 10.65 8.94
CA PHE A 671 9.25 10.10 7.75
C PHE A 671 9.20 8.60 7.88
N CYS A 672 8.07 7.99 7.52
CA CYS A 672 8.02 6.56 7.26
C CYS A 672 8.07 6.33 5.76
N LEU A 673 8.97 5.45 5.33
CA LEU A 673 9.10 5.00 3.96
C LEU A 673 8.77 3.51 3.91
N VAL A 674 7.84 3.11 3.05
CA VAL A 674 7.46 1.71 2.81
C VAL A 674 7.78 1.36 1.37
N PHE A 675 8.58 0.32 1.20
CA PHE A 675 9.03 -0.18 -0.09
C PHE A 675 8.36 -1.50 -0.38
N ASN A 676 7.72 -1.60 -1.53
CA ASN A 676 7.08 -2.81 -2.00
C ASN A 676 7.70 -3.23 -3.34
N TYR A 677 8.41 -4.35 -3.35
CA TYR A 677 9.22 -4.81 -4.47
C TYR A 677 8.37 -5.21 -5.68
N ILE A 678 8.53 -4.52 -6.81
CA ILE A 678 7.77 -4.79 -8.04
C ILE A 678 8.48 -5.83 -8.92
N GLY A 679 9.76 -5.65 -9.21
CA GLY A 679 10.50 -6.51 -10.14
C GLY A 679 11.88 -5.96 -10.49
N GLU A 680 12.68 -6.75 -11.22
CA GLU A 680 13.99 -6.32 -11.72
C GLU A 680 13.85 -5.61 -13.06
N LYS A 681 14.66 -4.56 -13.25
CA LYS A 681 14.79 -3.87 -14.51
C LYS A 681 15.68 -4.70 -15.42
N HIS A 682 15.06 -5.43 -16.34
CA HIS A 682 15.79 -6.10 -17.40
C HIS A 682 16.26 -5.06 -18.42
N PHE A 683 17.58 -4.98 -18.63
CA PHE A 683 18.18 -4.29 -19.77
C PHE A 683 18.01 -5.15 -21.03
N ASP A 684 16.78 -5.46 -21.42
CA ASP A 684 16.59 -5.91 -22.80
C ASP A 684 16.76 -4.69 -23.69
N SER A 685 17.94 -4.61 -24.29
CA SER A 685 18.43 -3.59 -25.23
C SER A 685 17.62 -3.48 -26.52
N LEU A 686 16.36 -3.91 -26.55
CA LEU A 686 15.55 -3.96 -27.75
C LEU A 686 14.31 -3.08 -27.57
N LYS A 687 14.60 -1.78 -27.36
CA LYS A 687 13.72 -0.70 -27.82
C LYS A 687 13.60 -0.81 -29.35
N TYR A 688 12.75 -1.71 -29.83
CA TYR A 688 12.12 -1.47 -31.11
C TYR A 688 11.02 -0.45 -30.86
N GLU A 689 11.34 0.79 -31.17
CA GLU A 689 10.42 1.92 -31.20
C GLU A 689 9.05 1.47 -31.72
N GLN A 690 8.04 1.63 -30.87
CA GLN A 690 6.62 1.58 -31.19
C GLN A 690 6.25 0.61 -32.32
N LYS A 691 5.82 -0.60 -31.94
CA LYS A 691 4.86 -1.38 -32.74
C LYS A 691 3.76 -0.42 -33.16
N SER A 692 3.79 0.02 -34.42
CA SER A 692 2.77 0.82 -35.07
C SER A 692 1.46 0.11 -34.79
N LYS A 693 0.69 0.68 -33.85
CA LYS A 693 -0.73 0.36 -33.70
C LYS A 693 -1.28 0.41 -35.11
N PHE A 694 -1.96 -0.64 -35.58
CA PHE A 694 -2.65 -0.70 -36.86
C PHE A 694 -3.55 0.56 -37.03
N LEU A 695 -2.96 1.68 -37.41
CA LEU A 695 -3.58 2.97 -37.62
C LEU A 695 -3.82 3.01 -39.12
N ASN A 696 -4.79 2.22 -39.56
CA ASN A 696 -5.25 2.26 -40.93
C ASN A 696 -6.08 3.54 -41.11
N SER A 697 -5.39 4.64 -41.45
CA SER A 697 -5.98 5.87 -41.98
C SER A 697 -6.45 5.71 -43.44
N ASN A 698 -6.51 4.47 -43.94
CA ASN A 698 -6.78 4.10 -45.34
C ASN A 698 -8.24 4.29 -45.81
N ALA A 699 -9.06 5.03 -45.05
CA ALA A 699 -10.42 5.36 -45.46
C ALA A 699 -10.52 6.45 -46.55
N LYS A 700 -9.40 7.00 -47.07
CA LYS A 700 -9.43 8.20 -47.95
C LYS A 700 -8.76 8.13 -49.32
N LYS A 701 -7.96 7.11 -49.66
CA LYS A 701 -7.30 7.04 -50.99
C LYS A 701 -8.17 6.26 -51.98
N VAL A 702 -8.71 6.94 -53.00
CA VAL A 702 -9.47 6.32 -54.10
C VAL A 702 -8.53 5.46 -54.93
N PHE A 703 -8.84 4.16 -55.07
CA PHE A 703 -8.05 3.25 -55.88
C PHE A 703 -8.26 3.56 -57.37
N THR A 704 -7.19 3.94 -58.06
CA THR A 704 -7.19 4.20 -59.51
C THR A 704 -6.19 3.26 -60.20
N ASP A 705 -6.30 3.03 -61.51
CA ASP A 705 -5.41 2.12 -62.28
C ASP A 705 -3.91 2.51 -62.22
N SER A 706 -3.61 3.73 -61.77
CA SER A 706 -2.27 4.27 -61.52
C SER A 706 -1.66 3.89 -60.16
N CYS A 707 -2.38 3.19 -59.29
CA CYS A 707 -1.90 2.77 -57.96
C CYS A 707 -1.41 1.31 -57.93
N VAL A 708 -0.53 1.01 -56.98
CA VAL A 708 -0.08 -0.35 -56.62
C VAL A 708 -0.29 -0.52 -55.12
N GLU A 709 -0.68 -1.74 -54.72
CA GLU A 709 -0.81 -2.10 -53.31
C GLU A 709 0.41 -2.88 -52.86
N LEU A 710 1.04 -2.38 -51.81
CA LEU A 710 2.21 -2.97 -51.21
C LEU A 710 1.83 -3.60 -49.87
N ALA A 711 2.09 -4.88 -49.75
CA ALA A 711 2.01 -5.62 -48.50
C ALA A 711 3.34 -5.40 -47.75
N THR A 712 3.28 -4.65 -46.66
CA THR A 712 4.46 -4.22 -45.90
C THR A 712 4.70 -5.08 -44.67
N PHE A 713 5.96 -5.20 -44.25
CA PHE A 713 6.40 -6.01 -43.12
C PHE A 713 7.81 -5.61 -42.66
N HIS A 714 8.20 -6.01 -41.46
CA HIS A 714 9.56 -5.84 -40.95
C HIS A 714 10.35 -7.14 -40.91
N LEU A 715 11.64 -7.01 -41.17
CA LEU A 715 12.66 -8.00 -40.83
C LEU A 715 13.73 -7.27 -40.00
N GLY A 716 13.71 -7.44 -38.69
CA GLY A 716 14.50 -6.62 -37.76
C GLY A 716 14.18 -5.13 -37.93
N ASN A 717 15.21 -4.31 -38.12
CA ASN A 717 15.07 -2.86 -38.32
C ASN A 717 14.69 -2.49 -39.77
N LYS A 718 14.60 -3.46 -40.69
CA LYS A 718 14.34 -3.18 -42.11
C LYS A 718 12.85 -3.20 -42.41
N PHE A 719 12.35 -2.08 -42.90
CA PHE A 719 10.99 -1.97 -43.43
C PHE A 719 10.94 -2.40 -44.90
N LEU A 720 10.22 -3.49 -45.17
CA LEU A 720 10.18 -4.20 -46.44
C LEU A 720 8.76 -4.22 -47.00
N ALA A 721 8.65 -4.38 -48.31
CA ALA A 721 7.38 -4.48 -49.01
C ALA A 721 7.43 -5.47 -50.17
N VAL A 722 6.30 -6.09 -50.47
CA VAL A 722 6.06 -6.88 -51.68
C VAL A 722 4.75 -6.44 -52.32
N GLU A 723 4.61 -6.58 -53.64
CA GLU A 723 3.31 -6.32 -54.26
C GLU A 723 2.25 -7.29 -53.73
N ALA A 724 1.15 -6.77 -53.17
CA ALA A 724 0.11 -7.56 -52.52
C ALA A 724 -0.51 -8.62 -53.47
N LYS A 725 -0.51 -8.35 -54.78
CA LYS A 725 -0.97 -9.29 -55.82
C LYS A 725 -0.19 -10.61 -55.85
N ASN A 726 1.07 -10.60 -55.41
CA ASN A 726 1.98 -11.76 -55.40
C ASN A 726 1.98 -12.48 -54.03
N VAL A 727 1.25 -11.99 -53.04
CA VAL A 727 1.18 -12.59 -51.71
C VAL A 727 0.01 -13.56 -51.65
N ILE A 728 0.22 -14.81 -51.25
CA ILE A 728 -0.86 -15.78 -51.05
C ILE A 728 -1.59 -15.50 -49.74
N GLU A 729 -0.87 -15.65 -48.63
CA GLU A 729 -1.32 -15.35 -47.27
C GLU A 729 -0.10 -15.32 -46.33
N SER A 730 -0.33 -14.84 -45.12
CA SER A 730 0.60 -14.98 -43.99
C SER A 730 0.07 -16.01 -42.98
N ILE A 731 0.99 -16.76 -42.38
CA ILE A 731 0.73 -17.85 -41.44
C ILE A 731 1.66 -17.77 -40.21
N SER A 732 1.31 -18.48 -39.13
CA SER A 732 2.14 -18.55 -37.92
C SER A 732 3.40 -19.37 -38.14
N ILE A 733 4.47 -18.98 -37.45
CA ILE A 733 5.72 -19.75 -37.38
C ILE A 733 5.48 -21.16 -36.81
N ASP A 734 4.50 -21.33 -35.91
CA ASP A 734 4.15 -22.62 -35.30
C ASP A 734 3.70 -23.71 -36.30
N LYS A 735 3.41 -23.32 -37.55
CA LYS A 735 3.06 -24.24 -38.64
C LYS A 735 4.28 -24.72 -39.44
N LEU A 736 5.47 -24.19 -39.14
CA LEU A 736 6.71 -24.60 -39.76
C LEU A 736 7.08 -26.00 -39.28
N GLU A 737 7.19 -26.95 -40.20
CA GLU A 737 7.86 -28.21 -39.93
C GLU A 737 9.35 -28.03 -40.27
N GLU A 738 10.16 -27.90 -39.22
CA GLU A 738 11.61 -27.72 -39.34
C GLU A 738 12.26 -28.93 -40.01
N SER A 739 13.19 -28.67 -40.93
CA SER A 739 13.94 -29.73 -41.60
C SER A 739 14.95 -30.38 -40.66
N ILE A 740 15.08 -31.71 -40.74
CA ILE A 740 16.08 -32.46 -39.98
C ILE A 740 17.48 -32.13 -40.51
N ASP A 741 18.30 -31.49 -39.66
CA ASP A 741 19.76 -31.45 -39.72
C ASP A 741 20.38 -30.82 -40.99
N MET A 742 20.07 -29.53 -41.23
CA MET A 742 20.75 -28.70 -42.23
C MET A 742 21.58 -27.61 -41.55
N ASP A 743 22.73 -27.26 -42.15
CA ASP A 743 23.64 -26.19 -41.71
C ASP A 743 22.86 -24.91 -41.35
N LYS A 744 23.12 -24.31 -40.17
CA LYS A 744 22.40 -23.12 -39.68
C LYS A 744 22.43 -21.96 -40.68
N ASN A 745 23.43 -21.94 -41.56
CA ASN A 745 23.62 -20.92 -42.60
C ASN A 745 22.85 -21.18 -43.90
N ASN A 746 22.10 -22.28 -44.01
CA ASN A 746 21.27 -22.54 -45.17
C ASN A 746 20.03 -21.61 -45.17
N PRO A 747 19.73 -20.94 -46.29
CA PRO A 747 18.49 -20.18 -46.44
C PRO A 747 17.23 -21.03 -46.23
N PHE A 748 17.25 -22.33 -46.51
CA PHE A 748 16.09 -23.19 -46.28
C PHE A 748 15.96 -23.60 -44.81
N LYS A 749 14.78 -23.37 -44.22
CA LYS A 749 14.50 -23.63 -42.80
C LYS A 749 13.46 -24.71 -42.52
N GLY A 750 12.67 -25.09 -43.53
CA GLY A 750 11.63 -26.10 -43.38
C GLY A 750 10.52 -25.95 -44.40
N MET A 751 9.40 -26.63 -44.15
CA MET A 751 8.22 -26.58 -45.03
C MET A 751 6.95 -26.27 -44.25
N VAL A 752 5.95 -25.74 -44.94
CA VAL A 752 4.59 -25.60 -44.40
C VAL A 752 3.59 -26.28 -45.32
N LEU A 753 2.65 -27.02 -44.75
CA LEU A 753 1.48 -27.56 -45.45
C LEU A 753 0.39 -26.48 -45.61
N HIS A 754 0.11 -26.09 -46.86
CA HIS A 754 -0.98 -25.17 -47.20
C HIS A 754 -1.84 -25.76 -48.33
N LYS A 755 -3.14 -25.98 -48.05
CA LYS A 755 -4.13 -26.54 -49.02
C LYS A 755 -3.62 -27.78 -49.76
N ASP A 756 -3.09 -28.75 -49.00
CA ASP A 756 -2.51 -30.02 -49.48
C ASP A 756 -1.20 -29.92 -50.27
N ASN A 757 -0.59 -28.73 -50.37
CA ASN A 757 0.73 -28.51 -50.97
C ASN A 757 1.76 -28.15 -49.90
N LEU A 758 2.96 -28.73 -50.00
CA LEU A 758 4.10 -28.38 -49.16
C LEU A 758 4.87 -27.20 -49.79
N ILE A 759 4.99 -26.10 -49.05
CA ILE A 759 5.68 -24.89 -49.49
C ILE A 759 7.00 -24.76 -48.71
N SER A 760 8.09 -24.55 -49.43
CA SER A 760 9.42 -24.33 -48.84
C SER A 760 9.52 -22.97 -48.17
N VAL A 761 10.05 -22.92 -46.95
CA VAL A 761 10.22 -21.68 -46.17
C VAL A 761 11.69 -21.30 -46.10
N LEU A 762 11.95 -20.03 -46.41
CA LEU A 762 13.29 -19.46 -46.53
C LEU A 762 13.53 -18.35 -45.50
N ASP A 763 14.77 -18.30 -45.05
CA ASP A 763 15.36 -17.23 -44.28
C ASP A 763 16.12 -16.27 -45.21
N ILE A 764 15.59 -15.05 -45.32
CA ILE A 764 16.12 -14.03 -46.21
C ILE A 764 17.09 -13.04 -45.53
N ARG A 765 17.42 -13.24 -44.23
CA ARG A 765 18.29 -12.34 -43.45
C ARG A 765 19.65 -12.11 -44.10
N SER A 766 20.27 -13.18 -44.60
CA SER A 766 21.57 -13.12 -45.27
C SER A 766 21.58 -12.31 -46.58
N PHE A 767 20.42 -12.20 -47.25
CA PHE A 767 20.29 -11.46 -48.50
C PHE A 767 19.99 -9.97 -48.29
N ILE A 768 19.42 -9.62 -47.13
CA ILE A 768 19.08 -8.25 -46.75
C ILE A 768 20.13 -7.64 -45.81
N LYS A 769 21.08 -8.47 -45.33
CA LYS A 769 22.14 -8.12 -44.38
C LYS A 769 21.59 -7.57 -43.06
N GLU A 770 20.69 -8.33 -42.45
CA GLU A 770 20.14 -8.02 -41.14
C GLU A 770 20.55 -9.09 -40.12
N ASP A 771 21.16 -8.66 -39.01
CA ASP A 771 21.58 -9.53 -37.91
C ASP A 771 20.50 -9.51 -36.81
N ILE A 772 19.55 -10.45 -36.90
CA ILE A 772 18.50 -10.68 -35.89
C ILE A 772 18.50 -12.14 -35.43
N THR A 773 18.03 -12.39 -34.21
CA THR A 773 17.96 -13.74 -33.64
C THR A 773 16.77 -14.54 -34.16
N ASP A 774 16.84 -15.88 -34.09
CA ASP A 774 15.76 -16.77 -34.53
C ASP A 774 14.46 -16.56 -33.74
N THR A 775 14.55 -16.11 -32.48
CA THR A 775 13.41 -15.81 -31.60
C THR A 775 12.59 -14.60 -32.05
N GLU A 776 13.10 -13.78 -32.97
CA GLU A 776 12.41 -12.60 -33.48
C GLU A 776 11.58 -12.90 -34.75
N LEU A 777 11.71 -14.09 -35.33
CA LEU A 777 11.00 -14.50 -36.54
C LEU A 777 9.67 -15.18 -36.19
N ASN A 778 8.61 -14.37 -36.12
CA ASN A 778 7.31 -14.83 -35.60
C ASN A 778 6.30 -15.20 -36.69
N THR A 779 6.59 -14.92 -37.97
CA THR A 779 5.61 -15.03 -39.05
C THR A 779 6.25 -15.49 -40.36
N ILE A 780 5.46 -16.22 -41.15
CA ILE A 780 5.83 -16.61 -42.52
C ILE A 780 4.87 -15.92 -43.51
N ILE A 781 5.43 -15.34 -44.57
CA ILE A 781 4.65 -14.80 -45.70
C ILE A 781 4.82 -15.77 -46.88
N LEU A 782 3.71 -16.30 -47.39
CA LEU A 782 3.69 -17.15 -48.58
C LEU A 782 3.54 -16.27 -49.83
N LEU A 783 4.46 -16.44 -50.78
CA LEU A 783 4.57 -15.66 -52.00
C LEU A 783 4.42 -16.57 -53.22
N GLU A 784 3.76 -16.05 -54.25
CA GLU A 784 3.58 -16.67 -55.57
C GLU A 784 4.36 -15.83 -56.58
N TYR A 785 5.32 -16.44 -57.27
CA TYR A 785 6.19 -15.72 -58.22
C TYR A 785 5.93 -16.09 -59.70
N ASP A 786 5.18 -17.17 -59.96
CA ASP A 786 4.69 -17.53 -61.29
C ASP A 786 3.18 -17.87 -61.23
N LYS A 787 2.37 -17.16 -62.02
CA LYS A 787 0.92 -17.33 -62.07
C LYS A 787 0.49 -18.55 -62.88
N ASP A 788 1.35 -19.06 -63.76
CA ASP A 788 1.02 -20.16 -64.67
C ASP A 788 1.40 -21.54 -64.09
N ASN A 789 2.10 -21.59 -62.95
CA ASN A 789 2.55 -22.83 -62.32
C ASN A 789 2.29 -22.89 -60.80
N LYS A 790 1.30 -23.69 -60.39
CA LYS A 790 0.87 -23.86 -58.98
C LYS A 790 1.95 -24.42 -58.05
N GLU A 791 3.05 -24.98 -58.58
CA GLU A 791 4.16 -25.54 -57.79
C GLU A 791 5.20 -24.49 -57.37
N HIS A 792 5.11 -23.24 -57.85
CA HIS A 792 6.11 -22.19 -57.64
C HIS A 792 5.69 -21.19 -56.56
N CYS A 793 5.56 -21.69 -55.33
CA CYS A 793 5.29 -20.88 -54.13
C CYS A 793 6.49 -20.94 -53.17
N VAL A 794 6.77 -19.84 -52.48
CA VAL A 794 7.85 -19.78 -51.48
C VAL A 794 7.39 -19.04 -50.22
N GLY A 795 7.76 -19.55 -49.05
CA GLY A 795 7.56 -18.87 -47.78
C GLY A 795 8.81 -18.07 -47.40
N ILE A 796 8.64 -16.88 -46.85
CA ILE A 796 9.74 -16.11 -46.25
C ILE A 796 9.47 -15.87 -44.76
N LEU A 797 10.52 -15.99 -43.94
CA LEU A 797 10.47 -15.66 -42.52
C LEU A 797 10.61 -14.16 -42.31
N VAL A 798 9.73 -13.60 -41.47
CA VAL A 798 9.67 -12.16 -41.17
C VAL A 798 9.40 -11.92 -39.68
N SER A 799 9.76 -10.74 -39.19
CA SER A 799 9.63 -10.37 -37.78
C SER A 799 8.21 -9.94 -37.42
N SER A 800 7.62 -9.03 -38.19
CA SER A 800 6.25 -8.55 -37.98
C SER A 800 5.57 -8.13 -39.29
N LEU A 801 4.23 -8.17 -39.30
CA LEU A 801 3.41 -7.66 -40.39
C LEU A 801 2.98 -6.23 -40.11
N GLU A 802 2.93 -5.40 -41.15
CA GLU A 802 2.50 -4.01 -41.08
C GLU A 802 1.19 -3.78 -41.85
N SER A 803 0.95 -2.60 -42.42
CA SER A 803 -0.28 -2.33 -43.18
C SER A 803 -0.16 -2.75 -44.66
N VAL A 804 -1.30 -2.88 -45.35
CA VAL A 804 -1.31 -3.00 -46.82
C VAL A 804 -1.57 -1.61 -47.39
N SER A 805 -0.52 -0.99 -47.92
CA SER A 805 -0.49 0.42 -48.31
C SER A 805 -0.80 0.61 -49.80
N VAL A 806 -1.52 1.69 -50.12
CA VAL A 806 -1.78 2.10 -51.51
C VAL A 806 -0.83 3.23 -51.88
N VAL A 807 0.01 2.97 -52.89
CA VAL A 807 1.02 3.91 -53.39
C VAL A 807 0.82 4.16 -54.88
N GLU A 808 1.13 5.37 -55.35
CA GLU A 808 1.08 5.65 -56.78
C GLU A 808 2.29 5.01 -57.48
N LYS A 809 2.10 4.47 -58.70
CA LYS A 809 3.21 3.86 -59.47
C LYS A 809 4.38 4.84 -59.67
N ASN A 810 4.09 6.13 -59.74
CA ASN A 810 5.08 7.18 -59.95
C ASN A 810 5.93 7.50 -58.69
N SER A 811 5.46 7.13 -57.49
CA SER A 811 6.20 7.33 -56.24
C SER A 811 7.14 6.17 -55.92
N ILE A 812 7.11 5.08 -56.71
CA ILE A 812 8.03 3.95 -56.58
C ILE A 812 9.30 4.26 -57.38
N GLN A 813 10.42 4.44 -56.69
CA GLN A 813 11.71 4.73 -57.31
C GLN A 813 12.49 3.45 -57.54
N GLN A 814 12.73 3.09 -58.80
CA GLN A 814 13.58 1.95 -59.13
C GLN A 814 15.06 2.24 -58.81
N ILE A 815 15.70 1.31 -58.12
CA ILE A 815 17.13 1.38 -57.85
C ILE A 815 17.86 0.92 -59.11
N GLN A 816 18.74 1.76 -59.65
CA GLN A 816 19.49 1.40 -60.85
C GLN A 816 20.41 0.20 -60.56
N SER A 817 20.43 -0.78 -61.47
CA SER A 817 21.05 -2.10 -61.29
C SER A 817 22.55 -2.11 -60.98
N HIS A 818 23.26 -1.00 -61.20
CA HIS A 818 24.68 -0.85 -60.87
C HIS A 818 24.95 -0.37 -59.43
N PHE A 819 23.93 0.10 -58.70
CA PHE A 819 24.03 0.41 -57.26
C PHE A 819 23.71 -0.80 -56.37
N LEU A 820 23.10 -1.85 -56.92
CA LEU A 820 22.76 -3.08 -56.22
C LEU A 820 23.94 -4.06 -56.29
N GLY A 821 24.49 -4.43 -55.13
CA GLY A 821 25.49 -5.50 -55.06
C GLY A 821 24.90 -6.85 -55.45
N THR A 822 25.74 -7.79 -55.90
CA THR A 822 25.32 -9.19 -56.11
C THR A 822 24.80 -9.76 -54.79
N GLY A 823 23.49 -10.08 -54.72
CA GLY A 823 22.86 -10.71 -53.56
C GLY A 823 21.75 -9.91 -52.87
N THR A 824 21.45 -8.66 -53.25
CA THR A 824 20.31 -7.90 -52.69
C THR A 824 18.99 -8.20 -53.40
N LEU A 825 17.97 -8.58 -52.63
CA LEU A 825 16.60 -8.87 -53.09
C LEU A 825 15.76 -7.60 -53.37
N VAL A 826 16.25 -6.42 -52.99
CA VAL A 826 15.56 -5.14 -53.15
C VAL A 826 15.65 -4.65 -54.60
N GLU A 827 14.55 -4.18 -55.16
CA GLU A 827 14.47 -3.63 -56.53
C GLU A 827 14.12 -2.14 -56.54
N SER A 828 13.25 -1.69 -55.63
CA SER A 828 12.78 -0.32 -55.61
C SER A 828 12.53 0.17 -54.18
N LEU A 829 12.41 1.49 -54.04
CA LEU A 829 12.02 2.16 -52.81
C LEU A 829 10.65 2.79 -53.01
N ALA A 830 9.77 2.63 -52.02
CA ALA A 830 8.45 3.25 -52.01
C ALA A 830 8.29 4.08 -50.73
N ASP A 831 7.85 5.32 -50.88
CA ASP A 831 7.52 6.19 -49.75
C ASP A 831 6.08 5.88 -49.27
N ILE A 832 5.95 5.49 -48.00
CA ILE A 832 4.69 5.07 -47.39
C ILE A 832 4.22 6.13 -46.39
N SER A 833 3.20 6.87 -46.83
CA SER A 833 2.64 8.01 -46.09
C SER A 833 1.48 7.63 -45.17
N ASP A 834 1.35 6.36 -44.78
CA ASP A 834 0.19 5.86 -44.04
C ASP A 834 0.36 6.03 -42.51
N TYR A 835 1.56 6.44 -42.07
CA TYR A 835 1.98 6.64 -40.68
C TYR A 835 2.08 8.14 -40.32
N GLU A 836 2.24 8.48 -39.02
CA GLU A 836 2.40 9.89 -38.58
C GLU A 836 3.63 10.57 -39.21
N GLU A 837 4.69 9.80 -39.45
CA GLU A 837 5.85 10.18 -40.27
C GLU A 837 5.98 9.23 -41.47
N SER A 838 6.31 9.76 -42.65
CA SER A 838 6.46 8.94 -43.86
C SER A 838 7.65 7.98 -43.73
N GLN A 839 7.43 6.70 -44.02
CA GLN A 839 8.46 5.67 -43.94
C GLN A 839 8.81 5.12 -45.33
N VAL A 840 10.10 4.94 -45.61
CA VAL A 840 10.57 4.40 -46.89
C VAL A 840 10.67 2.88 -46.80
N ALA A 841 9.80 2.18 -47.54
CA ALA A 841 9.84 0.73 -47.65
C ALA A 841 10.74 0.27 -48.81
N MET A 842 11.54 -0.76 -48.55
CA MET A 842 12.32 -1.45 -49.59
C MET A 842 11.46 -2.55 -50.23
N VAL A 843 11.15 -2.39 -51.51
CA VAL A 843 10.31 -3.32 -52.26
C VAL A 843 11.16 -4.47 -52.80
N LEU A 844 10.80 -5.70 -52.42
CA LEU A 844 11.48 -6.92 -52.82
C LEU A 844 11.01 -7.41 -54.20
N ASP A 845 11.95 -7.86 -55.01
CA ASP A 845 11.68 -8.61 -56.24
C ASP A 845 11.65 -10.10 -55.94
N ILE A 846 10.46 -10.66 -56.01
CA ILE A 846 10.19 -12.06 -55.67
C ILE A 846 10.85 -13.00 -56.69
N LYS A 847 11.04 -12.59 -57.95
CA LYS A 847 11.73 -13.42 -58.97
C LYS A 847 13.21 -13.57 -58.67
N LYS A 848 13.84 -12.53 -58.10
CA LYS A 848 15.24 -12.61 -57.65
C LYS A 848 15.45 -13.56 -56.48
N ILE A 849 14.40 -13.94 -55.75
CA ILE A 849 14.52 -14.95 -54.70
C ILE A 849 14.91 -16.29 -55.34
N ASP A 850 14.22 -16.71 -56.39
CA ASP A 850 14.50 -17.95 -57.12
C ASP A 850 15.84 -17.91 -57.89
N ASP A 851 16.13 -16.80 -58.59
CA ASP A 851 17.38 -16.61 -59.33
C ASP A 851 18.64 -16.64 -58.43
N ASN A 852 18.52 -16.18 -57.18
CA ASN A 852 19.65 -16.20 -56.22
C ASN A 852 19.78 -17.56 -55.51
N LEU A 853 18.72 -18.35 -55.42
CA LEU A 853 18.77 -19.72 -54.89
C LEU A 853 19.36 -20.69 -55.91
N THR A 854 18.99 -20.55 -57.18
CA THR A 854 19.49 -21.40 -58.28
C THR A 854 20.95 -21.11 -58.68
N LYS A 855 21.47 -19.90 -58.39
CA LYS A 855 22.87 -19.52 -58.67
C LYS A 855 23.90 -20.05 -57.66
N LYS A 856 23.47 -20.63 -56.54
CA LYS A 856 24.34 -21.12 -55.45
C LYS A 856 24.55 -22.64 -55.45
N VAL A 857 24.42 -23.29 -56.61
CA VAL A 857 24.81 -24.70 -56.81
C VAL A 857 26.31 -24.82 -57.01
#